data_AF-A0A9P4JAX7-F1
#
_entry.id   AF-A0A9P4JAX7-F1
#
_cell.length_a   1.000
_cell.length_b   1.000
_cell.length_c   1.000
_cell.angle_alpha   90.00
_cell.angle_beta   90.00
_cell.angle_gamma   90.00
#
_symmetry.space_group_name_H-M   'P 1'
#
loop_
_entity.id
_entity.type
_entity.pdbx_description
1 polymer ?
#
loop_
_entity_poly.entity_id
_entity_poly.type
_entity_poly.pdbx_seq_one_letter_code
_entity_poly.pdbx_strand_id
1 'polypeptide(L)'
;MDGLSGAASVIAVLDISAKIASLCFNYSTAVKHAKSDIERFQRKVGDIMHVLNRIKELVDGPDKARLSSTHHLFASLKQYHQELEDLKAKLEPRTARKTMSRFGWRALKWPFTSTQVENIVFRLEEYKQTFTLALQIDQTGLIFDLGEKLDLAKLPTANGASFNSHTEEHNTRCLSNTRTDLLGDILQWAKNKNSKPVFWLSGMAGTGKSTIARTIAELFSKQGQLGASFFFKKGEGERGNASRFFSTVARDLVAREPGMLPGIKSALEADSGIAERALKDQFEKLVLQPLSGIEQPRLKSLAYVIVIDALDECEREEDIRAILRLLAQTKDTWPVPLLVLVTSRPELPIRLGFKQMPNGTYQDLVLHEIPQNTIEHDIRLFLEHELGTIRQARMLSSDWPTATQIQTLVELSVPLFIFAATVCRYIGTKGGDPEGYLKKVLEYRKSTFSQLDRTYLPVLDQLLIEQEEEDRETWLSAFRELVGSIVILESPLSAVSLSRLLQIPQKQVKCRLDSLHSVLHIPEGEDVPIRLLHLSFREFLVDSQKQGKSPFWVDESCTHRKLASHCLELMSKPSGLQQNMCSLSGLGTLRSEIDEGTVTNSLPPELQYACRYWRSLILRTFADQVPKLVEILSRRKADWDSCRSTLEGHSGGVNAIAFSSDGQLVASASWD
;
A
#
# COMPACT_ATOMS: atom_id res chain seq x y z
N MET A 1 14.27 6.72 -30.66
CA MET A 1 14.42 7.63 -31.82
C MET A 1 14.27 9.05 -31.30
N ASP A 2 15.25 9.88 -31.60
CA ASP A 2 15.75 10.88 -30.67
C ASP A 2 14.94 12.18 -30.70
N GLY A 3 14.38 12.59 -29.55
CA GLY A 3 13.71 13.89 -29.39
C GLY A 3 14.59 15.09 -29.73
N LEU A 4 15.92 14.90 -29.75
CA LEU A 4 16.91 15.88 -30.22
C LEU A 4 16.77 16.23 -31.71
N SER A 5 16.36 15.27 -32.56
CA SER A 5 16.12 15.53 -33.99
C SER A 5 14.87 16.38 -34.22
N GLY A 6 13.90 16.29 -33.31
CA GLY A 6 12.60 16.92 -33.43
C GLY A 6 12.61 18.40 -33.07
N ALA A 7 13.11 18.74 -31.89
CA ALA A 7 13.26 20.12 -31.44
C ALA A 7 14.13 20.93 -32.41
N ALA A 8 15.23 20.35 -32.90
CA ALA A 8 16.10 20.98 -33.88
C ALA A 8 15.37 21.30 -35.20
N SER A 9 14.47 20.42 -35.65
CA SER A 9 13.69 20.63 -36.88
C SER A 9 12.70 21.78 -36.73
N VAL A 10 12.02 21.89 -35.59
CA VAL A 10 11.09 23.01 -35.29
C VAL A 10 11.83 24.34 -35.21
N ILE A 11 13.01 24.37 -34.57
CA ILE A 11 13.87 25.55 -34.47
C ILE A 11 14.33 26.02 -35.86
N ALA A 12 14.74 25.10 -36.73
CA ALA A 12 15.18 25.43 -38.08
C ALA A 12 14.06 26.05 -38.94
N VAL A 13 12.84 25.55 -38.81
CA VAL A 13 11.65 26.11 -39.48
C VAL A 13 11.28 27.49 -38.94
N LEU A 14 11.35 27.69 -37.62
CA LEU A 14 11.08 28.98 -36.97
C LEU A 14 12.05 30.08 -37.44
N ASP A 15 13.34 29.76 -37.54
CA ASP A 15 14.37 30.71 -37.97
C ASP A 15 14.17 31.16 -39.43
N ILE A 16 13.86 30.22 -40.33
CA ILE A 16 13.58 30.55 -41.74
C ILE A 16 12.29 31.36 -41.87
N SER A 17 11.23 30.98 -41.14
CA SER A 17 9.95 31.72 -41.15
C SER A 17 10.15 33.17 -40.68
N ALA A 18 10.96 33.40 -39.66
CA ALA A 18 11.31 34.74 -39.18
C ALA A 18 12.08 35.55 -40.24
N LYS A 19 13.03 34.92 -40.93
CA LYS A 19 13.78 35.54 -42.04
C LYS A 19 12.86 35.93 -43.21
N ILE A 20 11.92 35.06 -43.58
CA ILE A 20 10.92 35.34 -44.62
C ILE A 20 10.00 36.49 -44.19
N ALA A 21 9.52 36.50 -42.95
CA ALA A 21 8.70 37.59 -42.43
C ALA A 21 9.44 38.94 -42.49
N SER A 22 10.74 38.96 -42.17
CA SER A 22 11.61 40.15 -42.28
C SER A 22 11.79 40.60 -43.74
N LEU A 23 12.03 39.67 -44.67
CA LEU A 23 12.10 39.98 -46.10
C LEU A 23 10.79 40.59 -46.61
N CYS A 24 9.64 40.02 -46.23
CA CYS A 24 8.33 40.54 -46.58
C CYS A 24 8.06 41.92 -45.99
N PHE A 25 8.50 42.18 -44.76
CA PHE A 25 8.44 43.52 -44.18
C PHE A 25 9.23 44.53 -45.02
N ASN A 26 10.45 44.19 -45.44
CA ASN A 26 11.26 45.05 -46.32
C ASN A 26 10.56 45.31 -47.67
N TYR A 27 9.94 44.29 -48.28
CA TYR A 27 9.14 44.47 -49.50
C TYR A 27 7.88 45.33 -49.27
N SER A 28 7.22 45.22 -48.12
CA SER A 28 6.00 46.00 -47.81
C SER A 28 6.27 47.51 -47.74
N THR A 29 7.47 47.89 -47.31
CA THR A 29 7.91 49.29 -47.25
C THR A 29 8.37 49.83 -48.60
N ALA A 30 8.89 48.95 -49.46
CA ALA A 30 9.50 49.31 -50.74
C ALA A 30 8.55 49.19 -51.96
N VAL A 31 7.50 48.36 -51.90
CA VAL A 31 6.63 48.02 -53.06
C VAL A 31 5.16 48.36 -52.79
N LYS A 32 4.68 49.48 -53.35
CA LYS A 32 3.30 49.96 -53.14
C LYS A 32 2.23 49.14 -53.88
N HIS A 33 2.53 48.58 -55.05
CA HIS A 33 1.53 47.91 -55.91
C HIS A 33 1.20 46.46 -55.52
N ALA A 34 1.93 45.85 -54.57
CA ALA A 34 1.72 44.48 -54.11
C ALA A 34 1.45 44.39 -52.59
N LYS A 35 1.11 45.53 -51.96
CA LYS A 35 1.03 45.67 -50.50
C LYS A 35 0.04 44.69 -49.85
N SER A 36 -1.15 44.50 -50.45
CA SER A 36 -2.17 43.56 -49.96
C SER A 36 -1.68 42.11 -49.94
N ASP A 37 -0.97 41.70 -50.99
CA ASP A 37 -0.45 40.35 -51.16
C ASP A 37 0.69 40.08 -50.17
N ILE A 38 1.56 41.07 -49.96
CA ILE A 38 2.65 41.02 -48.97
C ILE A 38 2.09 40.91 -47.55
N GLU A 39 1.10 41.73 -47.19
CA GLU A 39 0.46 41.71 -45.87
C GLU A 39 -0.30 40.40 -45.60
N ARG A 40 -0.97 39.85 -46.62
CA ARG A 40 -1.67 38.56 -46.52
C ARG A 40 -0.67 37.42 -46.28
N PHE A 41 0.45 37.44 -47.00
CA PHE A 41 1.52 36.46 -46.83
C PHE A 41 2.20 36.57 -45.47
N GLN A 42 2.54 37.79 -45.03
CA GLN A 42 3.17 38.05 -43.73
C GLN A 42 2.29 37.57 -42.57
N ARG A 43 0.97 37.81 -42.64
CA ARG A 43 0.02 37.30 -41.64
C ARG A 43 0.05 35.77 -41.54
N LYS A 44 0.08 35.06 -42.67
CA LYS A 44 0.06 33.58 -42.67
C LYS A 44 1.36 32.98 -42.16
N VAL A 45 2.51 33.56 -42.49
CA VAL A 45 3.79 33.15 -41.90
C VAL A 45 3.80 33.39 -40.39
N GLY A 46 3.28 34.53 -39.93
CA GLY A 46 3.13 34.84 -38.50
C GLY A 46 2.22 33.86 -37.75
N ASP A 47 1.06 33.53 -38.31
CA ASP A 47 0.13 32.53 -37.75
C ASP A 47 0.82 31.17 -37.51
N ILE A 48 1.60 30.70 -38.48
CA ILE A 48 2.32 29.41 -38.37
C ILE A 48 3.45 29.50 -37.36
N MET A 49 4.18 30.62 -37.29
CA MET A 49 5.21 30.83 -36.27
C MET A 49 4.63 30.75 -34.85
N HIS A 50 3.42 31.26 -34.62
CA HIS A 50 2.74 31.09 -33.34
C HIS A 50 2.48 29.62 -33.00
N VAL A 51 1.99 28.82 -33.96
CA VAL A 51 1.75 27.38 -33.78
C VAL A 51 3.05 26.63 -33.53
N LEU A 52 4.11 26.92 -34.30
CA LEU A 52 5.43 26.29 -34.14
C LEU A 52 6.10 26.63 -32.81
N ASN A 53 5.91 27.84 -32.29
CA ASN A 53 6.38 28.20 -30.95
C ASN A 53 5.68 27.38 -29.86
N ARG A 54 4.37 27.13 -29.98
CA ARG A 54 3.64 26.23 -29.09
C ARG A 54 4.15 24.78 -29.16
N ILE A 55 4.44 24.29 -30.37
CA ILE A 55 5.04 22.96 -30.56
C ILE A 55 6.41 22.90 -29.88
N LYS A 56 7.23 23.95 -30.02
CA LYS A 56 8.55 24.03 -29.37
C LYS A 56 8.44 23.96 -27.84
N GLU A 57 7.53 24.74 -27.24
CA GLU A 57 7.27 24.71 -25.79
C GLU A 57 6.91 23.30 -25.29
N LEU A 58 6.11 22.55 -26.08
CA LEU A 58 5.67 21.20 -25.74
C LEU A 58 6.77 20.15 -25.91
N VAL A 59 7.58 20.23 -26.97
CA VAL A 59 8.67 19.29 -27.25
C VAL A 59 9.85 19.48 -26.30
N ASP A 60 10.10 20.71 -25.82
CA ASP A 60 11.11 21.00 -24.81
C ASP A 60 10.61 20.68 -23.37
N GLY A 61 9.31 20.35 -23.22
CA GLY A 61 8.68 20.03 -21.94
C GLY A 61 8.92 18.60 -21.41
N PRO A 62 8.52 18.32 -20.16
CA PRO A 62 8.73 17.02 -19.51
C PRO A 62 7.94 15.87 -20.17
N ASP A 63 6.84 16.17 -20.86
CA ASP A 63 5.96 15.17 -21.51
C ASP A 63 6.34 14.85 -22.97
N LYS A 64 7.53 15.26 -23.43
CA LYS A 64 7.99 15.08 -24.83
C LYS A 64 7.89 13.66 -25.39
N ALA A 65 7.96 12.63 -24.55
CA ALA A 65 7.85 11.22 -24.96
C ALA A 65 6.40 10.76 -25.24
N ARG A 66 5.40 11.57 -24.85
CA ARG A 66 3.96 11.23 -24.97
C ARG A 66 3.28 11.88 -26.18
N LEU A 67 3.98 12.76 -26.90
CA LEU A 67 3.46 13.52 -28.05
C LEU A 67 3.59 12.73 -29.36
N SER A 68 2.96 11.56 -29.43
CA SER A 68 3.10 10.61 -30.55
C SER A 68 2.67 11.20 -31.89
N SER A 69 1.63 12.05 -31.93
CA SER A 69 1.17 12.71 -33.16
C SER A 69 2.14 13.81 -33.61
N THR A 70 2.74 14.53 -32.66
CA THR A 70 3.81 15.51 -32.92
C THR A 70 5.05 14.85 -33.52
N HIS A 71 5.33 13.57 -33.22
CA HIS A 71 6.40 12.83 -33.90
C HIS A 71 6.11 12.55 -35.38
N HIS A 72 4.84 12.36 -35.75
CA HIS A 72 4.44 12.20 -37.16
C HIS A 72 4.51 13.52 -37.95
N LEU A 73 4.53 14.67 -37.27
CA LEU A 73 4.72 15.99 -37.90
C LEU A 73 6.13 16.20 -38.46
N PHE A 74 7.15 15.43 -38.06
CA PHE A 74 8.53 15.70 -38.49
C PHE A 74 8.73 15.52 -40.01
N ALA A 75 7.97 14.63 -40.64
CA ALA A 75 7.96 14.51 -42.10
C ALA A 75 7.36 15.76 -42.76
N SER A 76 6.21 16.24 -42.26
CA SER A 76 5.54 17.45 -42.73
C SER A 76 6.36 18.73 -42.46
N LEU A 77 7.06 18.81 -41.32
CA LEU A 77 7.97 19.89 -40.97
C LEU A 77 9.17 19.97 -41.91
N LYS A 78 9.72 18.81 -42.32
CA LYS A 78 10.82 18.77 -43.29
C LYS A 78 10.39 19.25 -44.67
N GLN A 79 9.19 18.85 -45.12
CA GLN A 79 8.63 19.33 -46.38
C GLN A 79 8.35 20.84 -46.33
N TYR A 80 7.74 21.31 -45.24
CA TYR A 80 7.51 22.73 -45.00
C TYR A 80 8.82 23.54 -44.97
N HIS A 81 9.85 23.03 -44.31
CA HIS A 81 11.19 23.64 -44.27
C HIS A 81 11.77 23.83 -45.69
N GLN A 82 11.68 22.81 -46.54
CA GLN A 82 12.16 22.88 -47.92
C GLN A 82 11.38 23.92 -48.74
N GLU A 83 10.05 23.96 -48.61
CA GLU A 83 9.23 24.96 -49.30
C GLU A 83 9.55 26.39 -48.83
N LEU A 84 9.84 26.58 -47.55
CA LEU A 84 10.26 27.87 -47.01
C LEU A 84 11.66 28.28 -47.52
N GLU A 85 12.63 27.37 -47.62
CA GLU A 85 13.92 27.70 -48.26
C GLU A 85 13.74 28.11 -49.73
N ASP A 86 12.90 27.40 -50.49
CA ASP A 86 12.60 27.75 -51.89
C ASP A 86 11.90 29.13 -51.99
N LEU A 87 11.02 29.45 -51.04
CA LEU A 87 10.36 30.75 -50.92
C LEU A 87 11.36 31.86 -50.57
N LYS A 88 12.24 31.60 -49.60
CA LYS A 88 13.29 32.52 -49.19
C LYS A 88 14.25 32.81 -50.35
N ALA A 89 14.68 31.80 -51.10
CA ALA A 89 15.54 31.96 -52.28
C ALA A 89 14.89 32.80 -53.40
N LYS A 90 13.55 32.78 -53.51
CA LYS A 90 12.81 33.64 -54.46
C LYS A 90 12.61 35.06 -53.95
N LEU A 91 12.53 35.25 -52.63
CA LEU A 91 12.44 36.55 -51.96
C LEU A 91 13.79 37.24 -51.81
N GLU A 92 14.90 36.51 -51.84
CA GLU A 92 16.24 37.09 -51.78
C GLU A 92 16.55 37.83 -53.09
N PRO A 93 17.02 39.09 -53.02
CA PRO A 93 17.37 39.84 -54.22
C PRO A 93 18.57 39.18 -54.90
N ARG A 94 18.43 38.79 -56.18
CA ARG A 94 19.53 38.21 -56.96
C ARG A 94 20.74 39.16 -56.96
N THR A 95 21.79 38.80 -56.22
CA THR A 95 23.09 39.45 -56.28
C THR A 95 23.80 39.13 -57.60
N ALA A 96 23.41 39.84 -58.66
CA ALA A 96 24.25 39.97 -59.84
C ALA A 96 25.29 41.08 -59.57
N ARG A 97 26.56 40.65 -59.49
CA ARG A 97 27.80 41.46 -59.44
C ARG A 97 28.14 42.16 -58.12
N LYS A 98 29.04 41.54 -57.34
CA LYS A 98 29.94 42.25 -56.41
C LYS A 98 30.94 43.09 -57.22
N THR A 99 30.61 44.34 -57.52
CA THR A 99 31.58 45.43 -57.74
C THR A 99 30.88 46.79 -57.74
N MET A 100 31.28 47.65 -56.77
CA MET A 100 31.02 49.10 -56.58
C MET A 100 29.60 49.67 -56.77
N SER A 101 28.98 50.20 -55.71
CA SER A 101 29.00 51.66 -55.39
C SER A 101 28.24 51.98 -54.09
N ARG A 102 28.67 53.06 -53.43
CA ARG A 102 27.88 53.79 -52.42
C ARG A 102 26.61 54.37 -53.08
N PHE A 103 25.55 54.48 -52.28
CA PHE A 103 24.25 55.12 -52.55
C PHE A 103 23.30 54.42 -53.54
N GLY A 104 22.13 54.02 -53.01
CA GLY A 104 20.93 53.69 -53.79
C GLY A 104 20.47 52.24 -53.66
N TRP A 105 19.59 51.98 -52.69
CA TRP A 105 18.75 50.78 -52.73
C TRP A 105 17.89 50.86 -54.00
N ARG A 106 18.26 50.12 -55.05
CA ARG A 106 17.43 50.01 -56.27
C ARG A 106 16.07 49.41 -55.87
N ALA A 107 15.01 49.95 -56.47
CA ALA A 107 13.62 49.58 -56.19
C ALA A 107 13.45 48.05 -56.20
N LEU A 108 13.17 47.48 -55.04
CA LEU A 108 12.79 46.08 -54.89
C LEU A 108 11.57 45.83 -55.77
N LYS A 109 11.62 44.82 -56.63
CA LYS A 109 10.47 44.37 -57.43
C LYS A 109 9.93 43.09 -56.80
N TRP A 110 8.64 43.07 -56.48
CA TRP A 110 7.98 41.89 -55.95
C TRP A 110 8.07 40.73 -56.96
N PRO A 111 8.57 39.54 -56.55
CA PRO A 111 8.91 38.47 -57.49
C PRO A 111 7.74 37.55 -57.86
N PHE A 112 6.55 37.74 -57.27
CA PHE A 112 5.40 36.84 -57.44
C PHE A 112 4.23 37.52 -58.17
N THR A 113 3.47 36.72 -58.93
CA THR A 113 2.12 37.10 -59.40
C THR A 113 1.10 36.88 -58.29
N SER A 114 -0.06 37.54 -58.37
CA SER A 114 -1.13 37.37 -57.37
C SER A 114 -1.61 35.91 -57.27
N THR A 115 -1.70 35.20 -58.40
CA THR A 115 -2.01 33.75 -58.45
C THR A 115 -0.96 32.87 -57.76
N GLN A 116 0.32 33.23 -57.84
CA GLN A 116 1.38 32.52 -57.11
C GLN A 116 1.27 32.78 -55.61
N VAL A 117 0.94 34.01 -55.20
CA VAL A 117 0.71 34.35 -53.79
C VAL A 117 -0.47 33.56 -53.23
N GLU A 118 -1.57 33.42 -53.97
CA GLU A 118 -2.71 32.61 -53.54
C GLU A 118 -2.35 31.13 -53.31
N ASN A 119 -1.61 30.52 -54.24
CA ASN A 119 -1.16 29.13 -54.08
C ASN A 119 -0.22 28.94 -52.88
N ILE A 120 0.64 29.93 -52.62
CA ILE A 120 1.52 29.89 -51.46
C ILE A 120 0.70 30.03 -50.17
N VAL A 121 -0.20 31.01 -50.09
CA VAL A 121 -1.09 31.23 -48.94
C VAL A 121 -1.95 30.00 -48.66
N PHE A 122 -2.46 29.33 -49.70
CA PHE A 122 -3.23 28.10 -49.57
C PHE A 122 -2.41 26.97 -48.93
N ARG A 123 -1.19 26.72 -49.40
CA ARG A 123 -0.30 25.70 -48.82
C ARG A 123 0.10 26.02 -47.37
N LEU A 124 0.39 27.29 -47.07
CA LEU A 124 0.64 27.73 -45.70
C LEU A 124 -0.56 27.43 -44.79
N GLU A 125 -1.78 27.64 -45.26
CA GLU A 125 -2.98 27.31 -44.49
C GLU A 125 -3.12 25.80 -44.25
N GLU A 126 -2.83 24.96 -45.24
CA GLU A 126 -2.85 23.50 -45.13
C GLU A 126 -1.85 23.00 -44.07
N TYR A 127 -0.63 23.56 -44.05
CA TYR A 127 0.37 23.26 -43.02
C TYR A 127 -0.09 23.72 -41.63
N LYS A 128 -0.68 24.93 -41.52
CA LYS A 128 -1.24 25.44 -40.27
C LYS A 128 -2.31 24.49 -39.71
N GLN A 129 -3.23 24.03 -40.56
CA GLN A 129 -4.28 23.09 -40.18
C GLN A 129 -3.70 21.76 -39.71
N THR A 130 -2.74 21.22 -40.43
CA THR A 130 -2.05 19.96 -40.09
C THR A 130 -1.37 20.05 -38.72
N PHE A 131 -0.61 21.12 -38.46
CA PHE A 131 0.06 21.34 -37.17
C PHE A 131 -0.93 21.54 -36.03
N THR A 132 -2.02 22.29 -36.27
CA THR A 132 -3.05 22.55 -35.25
C THR A 132 -3.82 21.27 -34.89
N LEU A 133 -4.18 20.45 -35.88
CA LEU A 133 -4.89 19.20 -35.65
C LEU A 133 -4.04 18.21 -34.84
N ALA A 134 -2.76 18.05 -35.19
CA ALA A 134 -1.86 17.19 -34.45
C ALA A 134 -1.68 17.65 -32.99
N LEU A 135 -1.56 18.95 -32.74
CA LEU A 135 -1.54 19.52 -31.39
C LEU A 135 -2.83 19.22 -30.61
N GLN A 136 -4.00 19.35 -31.25
CA GLN A 136 -5.28 19.06 -30.62
C GLN A 136 -5.42 17.58 -30.26
N ILE A 137 -4.95 16.68 -31.12
CA ILE A 137 -4.93 15.23 -30.84
C ILE A 137 -4.06 14.94 -29.61
N ASP A 138 -2.84 15.48 -29.56
CA ASP A 138 -1.93 15.26 -28.42
C ASP A 138 -2.45 15.91 -27.12
N GLN A 139 -3.07 17.09 -27.19
CA GLN A 139 -3.74 17.73 -26.04
C GLN A 139 -4.91 16.88 -25.53
N THR A 140 -5.71 16.32 -26.43
CA THR A 140 -6.84 15.45 -26.07
C THR A 140 -6.34 14.15 -25.42
N GLY A 141 -5.24 13.59 -25.92
CA GLY A 141 -4.58 12.44 -25.31
C GLY A 141 -4.09 12.71 -23.88
N LEU A 142 -3.42 13.84 -23.65
CA LEU A 142 -2.95 14.23 -22.32
C LEU A 142 -4.10 14.49 -21.33
N ILE A 143 -5.21 15.08 -21.79
CA ILE A 143 -6.41 15.28 -20.97
C ILE A 143 -7.04 13.93 -20.60
N PHE A 144 -7.05 12.97 -21.52
CA PHE A 144 -7.55 11.62 -21.27
C PHE A 144 -6.69 10.91 -20.20
N ASP A 145 -5.36 10.91 -20.35
CA ASP A 145 -4.40 10.35 -19.37
C ASP A 145 -4.55 10.98 -17.97
N LEU A 146 -4.82 12.30 -17.91
CA LEU A 146 -5.03 12.99 -16.63
C LEU A 146 -6.34 12.54 -15.97
N GLY A 147 -7.41 12.40 -16.75
CA GLY A 147 -8.69 11.86 -16.30
C GLY A 147 -8.55 10.43 -15.75
N GLU A 148 -7.81 9.57 -16.45
CA GLU A 148 -7.54 8.19 -16.01
C GLU A 148 -6.83 8.13 -14.64
N LYS A 149 -5.84 8.99 -14.42
CA LYS A 149 -5.14 9.06 -13.11
C LYS A 149 -6.02 9.60 -12.00
N LEU A 150 -6.88 10.58 -12.29
CA LEU A 150 -7.85 11.13 -11.34
C LEU A 150 -8.91 10.10 -10.96
N ASP A 151 -9.35 9.26 -11.90
CA ASP A 151 -10.33 8.21 -11.63
C ASP A 151 -9.74 7.07 -10.78
N LEU A 152 -8.49 6.66 -11.03
CA LEU A 152 -7.80 5.70 -10.15
C LEU A 152 -7.52 6.24 -8.76
N ALA A 153 -7.29 7.55 -8.62
CA ALA A 153 -7.12 8.20 -7.32
C ALA A 153 -8.41 8.18 -6.46
N LYS A 154 -9.59 7.95 -7.07
CA LYS A 154 -10.86 7.80 -6.34
C LYS A 154 -11.03 6.43 -5.69
N LEU A 155 -10.24 5.42 -6.07
CA LEU A 155 -10.31 4.09 -5.46
C LEU A 155 -9.54 4.10 -4.12
N PRO A 156 -10.23 3.99 -2.98
CA PRO A 156 -9.57 3.96 -1.68
C PRO A 156 -8.82 2.63 -1.52
N THR A 157 -7.65 2.68 -0.91
CA THR A 157 -6.76 1.51 -0.76
C THR A 157 -6.21 1.42 0.65
N ALA A 158 -5.93 0.21 1.10
CA ALA A 158 -5.30 -0.02 2.39
C ALA A 158 -3.86 0.48 2.40
N ASN A 159 -3.59 1.54 3.16
CA ASN A 159 -2.23 2.06 3.32
C ASN A 159 -1.32 1.04 4.02
N GLY A 160 -0.12 0.83 3.49
CA GLY A 160 0.85 -0.11 4.07
C GLY A 160 0.60 -1.60 3.79
N ALA A 161 -0.44 -1.94 3.03
CA ALA A 161 -0.77 -3.34 2.74
C ALA A 161 0.13 -3.97 1.66
N SER A 162 0.69 -3.17 0.73
CA SER A 162 1.57 -3.67 -0.33
C SER A 162 2.98 -3.99 0.20
N PHE A 163 3.65 -4.99 -0.39
CA PHE A 163 4.95 -5.51 0.05
C PHE A 163 6.09 -4.48 0.01
N ASN A 164 5.96 -3.47 -0.86
CA ASN A 164 6.92 -2.39 -1.08
C ASN A 164 6.56 -1.10 -0.35
N SER A 165 5.59 -1.15 0.56
CA SER A 165 5.27 0.00 1.40
C SER A 165 6.41 0.30 2.37
N HIS A 166 6.55 1.56 2.78
CA HIS A 166 7.54 1.99 3.78
C HIS A 166 7.41 1.19 5.09
N THR A 167 6.18 0.85 5.48
CA THR A 167 5.89 -0.01 6.65
C THR A 167 6.43 -1.43 6.55
N GLU A 168 6.76 -1.90 5.34
CA GLU A 168 7.31 -3.22 5.08
C GLU A 168 8.81 -3.20 4.72
N GLU A 169 9.41 -2.01 4.56
CA GLU A 169 10.79 -1.83 4.09
C GLU A 169 11.83 -2.52 4.98
N HIS A 170 11.65 -2.40 6.30
CA HIS A 170 12.56 -2.97 7.30
C HIS A 170 12.24 -4.41 7.70
N ASN A 171 11.18 -5.02 7.14
CA ASN A 171 10.85 -6.40 7.48
C ASN A 171 11.80 -7.37 6.76
N THR A 172 12.23 -8.43 7.45
CA THR A 172 13.27 -9.36 7.00
C THR A 172 12.80 -10.30 5.87
N ARG A 173 13.52 -10.37 4.75
CA ARG A 173 13.28 -11.38 3.70
C ARG A 173 13.95 -12.71 4.07
N CYS A 174 13.61 -13.80 3.37
CA CYS A 174 14.36 -15.05 3.48
C CYS A 174 15.84 -14.78 3.22
N LEU A 175 16.70 -15.31 4.09
CA LEU A 175 18.13 -15.24 3.92
C LEU A 175 18.54 -16.02 2.67
N SER A 176 19.56 -15.53 1.96
CA SER A 176 20.14 -16.25 0.82
C SER A 176 20.47 -17.70 1.21
N ASN A 177 20.14 -18.65 0.34
CA ASN A 177 20.32 -20.09 0.54
C ASN A 177 19.44 -20.74 1.62
N THR A 178 18.47 -20.02 2.19
CA THR A 178 17.43 -20.64 3.04
C THR A 178 16.14 -20.86 2.26
N ARG A 179 15.41 -21.94 2.57
CA ARG A 179 14.10 -22.26 1.96
C ARG A 179 14.15 -22.36 0.43
N THR A 180 15.31 -22.71 -0.15
CA THR A 180 15.54 -22.66 -1.60
C THR A 180 14.59 -23.56 -2.37
N ASP A 181 14.36 -24.77 -1.88
CA ASP A 181 13.49 -25.75 -2.54
C ASP A 181 12.04 -25.27 -2.54
N LEU A 182 11.55 -24.80 -1.39
CA LEU A 182 10.21 -24.23 -1.25
C LEU A 182 10.00 -23.00 -2.15
N LEU A 183 10.97 -22.08 -2.19
CA LEU A 183 10.89 -20.92 -3.07
C LEU A 183 10.92 -21.35 -4.55
N GLY A 184 11.72 -22.36 -4.88
CA GLY A 184 11.76 -23.00 -6.20
C GLY A 184 10.42 -23.59 -6.62
N ASP A 185 9.76 -24.32 -5.73
CA ASP A 185 8.45 -24.94 -5.97
C ASP A 185 7.38 -23.89 -6.26
N ILE A 186 7.35 -22.79 -5.51
CA ILE A 186 6.41 -21.67 -5.72
C ILE A 186 6.71 -20.98 -7.07
N LEU A 187 7.98 -20.75 -7.39
CA LEU A 187 8.36 -20.16 -8.68
C LEU A 187 8.02 -21.09 -9.86
N GLN A 188 8.16 -22.40 -9.69
CA GLN A 188 7.79 -23.39 -10.70
C GLN A 188 6.27 -23.48 -10.87
N TRP A 189 5.52 -23.43 -9.77
CA TRP A 189 4.06 -23.34 -9.77
C TRP A 189 3.57 -22.14 -10.59
N ALA A 190 4.18 -20.96 -10.41
CA ALA A 190 3.80 -19.76 -11.14
C ALA A 190 4.12 -19.79 -12.64
N LYS A 191 5.11 -20.59 -13.05
CA LYS A 191 5.50 -20.75 -14.46
C LYS A 191 4.68 -21.81 -15.20
N ASN A 192 4.13 -22.79 -14.47
CA ASN A 192 3.40 -23.90 -15.07
C ASN A 192 1.96 -23.47 -15.43
N LYS A 193 1.59 -23.53 -16.71
CA LYS A 193 0.24 -23.15 -17.20
C LYS A 193 -0.88 -24.07 -16.71
N ASN A 194 -0.54 -25.30 -16.31
CA ASN A 194 -1.50 -26.27 -15.80
C ASN A 194 -1.53 -26.32 -14.27
N SER A 195 -0.85 -25.37 -13.61
CA SER A 195 -0.90 -25.28 -12.16
C SER A 195 -2.28 -24.84 -11.70
N LYS A 196 -2.60 -25.19 -10.45
CA LYS A 196 -3.85 -24.78 -9.84
C LYS A 196 -3.77 -23.27 -9.54
N PRO A 197 -4.85 -22.50 -9.76
CA PRO A 197 -4.80 -21.04 -9.66
C PRO A 197 -4.49 -20.52 -8.25
N VAL A 198 -4.74 -21.31 -7.21
CA VAL A 198 -4.46 -20.91 -5.81
C VAL A 198 -3.39 -21.82 -5.19
N PHE A 199 -2.37 -21.22 -4.60
CA PHE A 199 -1.36 -21.90 -3.78
C PHE A 199 -1.57 -21.49 -2.32
N TRP A 200 -1.83 -22.45 -1.45
CA TRP A 200 -1.99 -22.21 -0.02
C TRP A 200 -0.75 -22.66 0.76
N LEU A 201 0.01 -21.69 1.27
CA LEU A 201 1.12 -21.94 2.17
C LEU A 201 0.62 -21.93 3.63
N SER A 202 0.40 -23.12 4.18
CA SER A 202 -0.08 -23.31 5.54
C SER A 202 1.08 -23.48 6.51
N GLY A 203 0.98 -22.94 7.72
CA GLY A 203 2.03 -23.11 8.73
C GLY A 203 1.62 -22.62 10.10
N MET A 204 2.21 -23.20 11.14
CA MET A 204 2.01 -22.75 12.52
C MET A 204 2.62 -21.35 12.74
N ALA A 205 2.32 -20.78 13.90
CA ALA A 205 3.01 -19.61 14.42
C ALA A 205 4.54 -19.76 14.29
N GLY A 206 5.22 -18.72 13.80
CA GLY A 206 6.68 -18.66 13.84
C GLY A 206 7.43 -19.52 12.81
N THR A 207 6.75 -20.11 11.83
CA THR A 207 7.39 -20.92 10.77
C THR A 207 7.94 -20.10 9.58
N GLY A 208 7.79 -18.77 9.58
CA GLY A 208 8.34 -17.87 8.55
C GLY A 208 7.45 -17.59 7.33
N LYS A 209 6.13 -17.85 7.41
CA LYS A 209 5.15 -17.60 6.32
C LYS A 209 5.27 -16.20 5.70
N SER A 210 5.18 -15.15 6.52
CA SER A 210 5.26 -13.76 6.07
C SER A 210 6.61 -13.40 5.46
N THR A 211 7.68 -14.02 5.95
CA THR A 211 9.02 -13.85 5.37
C THR A 211 9.10 -14.45 3.97
N ILE A 212 8.51 -15.63 3.77
CA ILE A 212 8.40 -16.28 2.45
C ILE A 212 7.52 -15.45 1.51
N ALA A 213 6.35 -14.98 1.96
CA ALA A 213 5.46 -14.14 1.17
C ALA A 213 6.15 -12.87 0.67
N ARG A 214 6.91 -12.17 1.53
CA ARG A 214 7.66 -10.96 1.16
C ARG A 214 8.75 -11.26 0.14
N THR A 215 9.51 -12.34 0.33
CA THR A 215 10.52 -12.77 -0.65
C THR A 215 9.90 -13.11 -2.00
N ILE A 216 8.79 -13.85 -2.02
CA ILE A 216 8.12 -14.22 -3.27
C ILE A 216 7.53 -12.98 -3.97
N ALA A 217 6.91 -12.06 -3.23
CA ALA A 217 6.41 -10.82 -3.80
C ALA A 217 7.54 -10.00 -4.46
N GLU A 218 8.69 -9.88 -3.79
CA GLU A 218 9.86 -9.19 -4.34
C GLU A 218 10.39 -9.88 -5.61
N LEU A 219 10.50 -11.22 -5.60
CA LEU A 219 10.95 -11.99 -6.77
C LEU A 219 10.02 -11.82 -7.97
N PHE A 220 8.70 -11.88 -7.77
CA PHE A 220 7.73 -11.66 -8.85
C PHE A 220 7.68 -10.20 -9.31
N SER A 221 7.92 -9.24 -8.41
CA SER A 221 8.02 -7.83 -8.78
C SER A 221 9.22 -7.59 -9.70
N LYS A 222 10.38 -8.17 -9.39
CA LYS A 222 11.59 -8.10 -10.25
C LYS A 222 11.38 -8.75 -11.61
N GLN A 223 10.55 -9.79 -11.69
CA GLN A 223 10.18 -10.46 -12.94
C GLN A 223 9.05 -9.75 -13.71
N GLY A 224 8.46 -8.68 -13.16
CA GLY A 224 7.32 -7.99 -13.76
C GLY A 224 6.01 -8.79 -13.75
N GLN A 225 5.93 -9.87 -12.96
CA GLN A 225 4.78 -10.77 -12.85
C GLN A 225 3.90 -10.48 -11.62
N LEU A 226 4.40 -9.74 -10.63
CA LEU A 226 3.60 -9.40 -9.46
C LEU A 226 2.47 -8.44 -9.87
N GLY A 227 1.24 -8.93 -9.81
CA GLY A 227 0.03 -8.15 -10.07
C GLY A 227 -0.35 -7.29 -8.87
N ALA A 228 -0.45 -7.90 -7.69
CA ALA A 228 -0.77 -7.20 -6.45
C ALA A 228 -0.20 -7.93 -5.23
N SER A 229 -0.14 -7.24 -4.09
CA SER A 229 0.24 -7.84 -2.82
C SER A 229 -0.55 -7.22 -1.68
N PHE A 230 -1.00 -8.04 -0.73
CA PHE A 230 -1.73 -7.57 0.44
C PHE A 230 -1.30 -8.34 1.69
N PHE A 231 -0.79 -7.61 2.68
CA PHE A 231 -0.30 -8.15 3.95
C PHE A 231 -1.27 -7.80 5.06
N PHE A 232 -2.13 -8.77 5.42
CA PHE A 232 -3.07 -8.63 6.52
C PHE A 232 -2.32 -8.48 7.84
N LYS A 233 -2.79 -7.56 8.67
CA LYS A 233 -2.29 -7.36 10.03
C LYS A 233 -3.44 -7.05 10.98
N LYS A 234 -3.65 -7.93 11.95
CA LYS A 234 -4.79 -7.82 12.86
C LYS A 234 -4.67 -6.55 13.72
N GLY A 235 -5.74 -5.77 13.81
CA GLY A 235 -5.76 -4.53 14.60
C GLY A 235 -5.09 -3.33 13.93
N GLU A 236 -4.53 -3.46 12.71
CA GLU A 236 -3.94 -2.35 11.93
C GLU A 236 -4.95 -1.69 10.97
N GLY A 237 -6.15 -1.37 11.47
CA GLY A 237 -7.17 -0.62 10.72
C GLY A 237 -7.54 -1.30 9.38
N GLU A 238 -7.21 -0.64 8.26
CA GLU A 238 -7.51 -1.14 6.91
C GLU A 238 -6.75 -2.42 6.55
N ARG A 239 -5.66 -2.76 7.25
CA ARG A 239 -4.91 -4.01 7.03
C ARG A 239 -5.48 -5.19 7.81
N GLY A 240 -6.29 -4.95 8.84
CA GLY A 240 -7.03 -5.99 9.57
C GLY A 240 -8.37 -6.32 8.91
N ASN A 241 -8.87 -5.44 8.03
CA ASN A 241 -10.20 -5.50 7.46
C ASN A 241 -10.16 -5.73 5.94
N ALA A 242 -11.10 -6.53 5.41
CA ALA A 242 -11.17 -6.85 3.99
C ALA A 242 -11.81 -5.77 3.10
N SER A 243 -12.43 -4.73 3.66
CA SER A 243 -13.20 -3.71 2.94
C SER A 243 -12.43 -2.98 1.83
N ARG A 244 -11.11 -2.81 1.99
CA ARG A 244 -10.21 -2.20 0.99
C ARG A 244 -9.33 -3.23 0.26
N PHE A 245 -9.55 -4.53 0.49
CA PHE A 245 -8.72 -5.59 -0.08
C PHE A 245 -8.79 -5.59 -1.61
N PHE A 246 -9.99 -5.72 -2.18
CA PHE A 246 -10.15 -5.83 -3.63
C PHE A 246 -9.93 -4.50 -4.36
N SER A 247 -10.25 -3.36 -3.75
CA SER A 247 -9.91 -2.05 -4.32
C SER A 247 -8.39 -1.83 -4.41
N THR A 248 -7.64 -2.27 -3.39
CA THR A 248 -6.16 -2.24 -3.39
C THR A 248 -5.61 -3.16 -4.48
N VAL A 249 -6.11 -4.40 -4.55
CA VAL A 249 -5.71 -5.37 -5.59
C VAL A 249 -6.00 -4.83 -6.99
N ALA A 250 -7.19 -4.26 -7.22
CA ALA A 250 -7.56 -3.70 -8.52
C ALA A 250 -6.63 -2.56 -8.93
N ARG A 251 -6.33 -1.62 -8.02
CA ARG A 251 -5.40 -0.51 -8.30
C ARG A 251 -4.00 -1.03 -8.64
N ASP A 252 -3.47 -1.96 -7.86
CA ASP A 252 -2.12 -2.50 -8.07
C ASP A 252 -2.06 -3.30 -9.40
N LEU A 253 -3.12 -4.05 -9.74
CA LEU A 253 -3.24 -4.74 -11.02
C LEU A 253 -3.29 -3.78 -12.21
N VAL A 254 -4.03 -2.67 -12.14
CA VAL A 254 -4.07 -1.66 -13.22
C VAL A 254 -2.69 -1.10 -13.52
N ALA A 255 -1.86 -0.89 -12.50
CA ALA A 255 -0.49 -0.42 -12.71
C ALA A 255 0.34 -1.39 -13.56
N ARG A 256 0.01 -2.68 -13.54
CA ARG A 256 0.68 -3.74 -14.31
C ARG A 256 -0.01 -4.02 -15.64
N GLU A 257 -1.33 -4.02 -15.65
CA GLU A 257 -2.20 -4.25 -16.80
C GLU A 257 -3.22 -3.10 -16.97
N PRO A 258 -2.81 -1.99 -17.61
CA PRO A 258 -3.68 -0.83 -17.85
C PRO A 258 -4.90 -1.13 -18.74
N GLY A 259 -4.92 -2.26 -19.44
CA GLY A 259 -6.11 -2.71 -20.16
C GLY A 259 -7.35 -2.88 -19.28
N MET A 260 -7.18 -3.03 -17.96
CA MET A 260 -8.28 -3.06 -16.99
C MET A 260 -8.95 -1.69 -16.77
N LEU A 261 -8.26 -0.58 -17.07
CA LEU A 261 -8.68 0.76 -16.68
C LEU A 261 -10.05 1.16 -17.23
N PRO A 262 -10.40 0.91 -18.51
CA PRO A 262 -11.73 1.22 -19.03
C PRO A 262 -12.86 0.48 -18.31
N GLY A 263 -12.63 -0.78 -17.93
CA GLY A 263 -13.60 -1.59 -17.18
C GLY A 263 -13.81 -1.05 -15.76
N ILE A 264 -12.74 -0.68 -15.07
CA ILE A 264 -12.81 -0.07 -13.73
C ILE A 264 -13.50 1.29 -13.77
N LYS A 265 -13.20 2.11 -14.78
CA LYS A 265 -13.87 3.40 -14.97
C LYS A 265 -15.37 3.23 -15.13
N SER A 266 -15.79 2.30 -15.98
CA SER A 266 -17.20 1.98 -16.18
C SER A 266 -17.88 1.53 -14.87
N ALA A 267 -17.18 0.75 -14.05
CA ALA A 267 -17.68 0.33 -12.75
C ALA A 267 -17.84 1.49 -11.76
N LEU A 268 -16.88 2.43 -11.73
CA LEU A 268 -16.92 3.62 -10.88
C LEU A 268 -17.98 4.63 -11.32
N GLU A 269 -18.21 4.79 -12.62
CA GLU A 269 -19.28 5.63 -13.16
C GLU A 269 -20.67 5.05 -12.85
N ALA A 270 -20.81 3.73 -12.89
CA ALA A 270 -22.06 3.05 -12.57
C ALA A 270 -22.36 3.01 -11.06
N ASP A 271 -21.34 2.91 -10.20
CA ASP A 271 -21.47 2.91 -8.74
C ASP A 271 -20.25 3.58 -8.08
N SER A 272 -20.38 4.87 -7.77
CA SER A 272 -19.31 5.65 -7.11
C SER A 272 -18.94 5.12 -5.72
N GLY A 273 -19.85 4.37 -5.08
CA GLY A 273 -19.64 3.73 -3.78
C GLY A 273 -19.12 2.29 -3.87
N ILE A 274 -18.68 1.82 -5.05
CA ILE A 274 -18.30 0.41 -5.27
C ILE A 274 -17.28 -0.11 -4.25
N ALA A 275 -16.33 0.73 -3.82
CA ALA A 275 -15.30 0.37 -2.84
C ALA A 275 -15.80 0.18 -1.41
N GLU A 276 -17.08 0.46 -1.14
CA GLU A 276 -17.76 0.24 0.14
C GLU A 276 -18.84 -0.85 0.06
N ARG A 277 -19.07 -1.41 -1.14
CA ARG A 277 -19.99 -2.54 -1.36
C ARG A 277 -19.39 -3.84 -0.84
N ALA A 278 -20.21 -4.89 -0.87
CA ALA A 278 -19.80 -6.23 -0.48
C ALA A 278 -18.58 -6.70 -1.30
N LEU A 279 -17.73 -7.52 -0.68
CA LEU A 279 -16.51 -8.06 -1.28
C LEU A 279 -16.75 -8.74 -2.63
N LYS A 280 -17.91 -9.39 -2.78
CA LYS A 280 -18.33 -10.01 -4.04
C LYS A 280 -18.44 -8.99 -5.17
N ASP A 281 -19.16 -7.89 -4.94
CA ASP A 281 -19.36 -6.84 -5.94
C ASP A 281 -18.03 -6.16 -6.29
N GLN A 282 -17.20 -5.91 -5.28
CA GLN A 282 -15.86 -5.35 -5.49
C GLN A 282 -15.02 -6.27 -6.39
N PHE A 283 -14.95 -7.56 -6.08
CA PHE A 283 -14.15 -8.50 -6.85
C PHE A 283 -14.67 -8.69 -8.28
N GLU A 284 -15.98 -8.87 -8.45
CA GLU A 284 -16.58 -9.08 -9.77
C GLU A 284 -16.41 -7.84 -10.66
N LYS A 285 -16.72 -6.64 -10.14
CA LYS A 285 -16.74 -5.41 -10.95
C LYS A 285 -15.37 -4.72 -11.08
N LEU A 286 -14.48 -4.84 -10.09
CA LEU A 286 -13.16 -4.18 -10.12
C LEU A 286 -12.02 -5.09 -10.57
N VAL A 287 -12.19 -6.42 -10.49
CA VAL A 287 -11.13 -7.39 -10.83
C VAL A 287 -11.54 -8.28 -11.99
N LEU A 288 -12.57 -9.12 -11.83
CA LEU A 288 -12.92 -10.13 -12.84
C LEU A 288 -13.40 -9.52 -14.16
N GLN A 289 -14.45 -8.68 -14.13
CA GLN A 289 -15.01 -8.08 -15.33
C GLN A 289 -13.98 -7.23 -16.10
N PRO A 290 -13.18 -6.37 -15.44
CA PRO A 290 -12.13 -5.62 -16.13
C PRO A 290 -11.05 -6.51 -16.75
N LEU A 291 -10.68 -7.63 -16.10
CA LEU A 291 -9.71 -8.58 -16.68
C LEU A 291 -10.27 -9.34 -17.87
N SER A 292 -11.53 -9.75 -17.81
CA SER A 292 -12.21 -10.45 -18.90
C SER A 292 -12.51 -9.56 -20.10
N GLY A 293 -12.64 -8.24 -19.88
CA GLY A 293 -12.85 -7.26 -20.94
C GLY A 293 -11.60 -6.89 -21.75
N ILE A 294 -10.42 -7.41 -21.40
CA ILE A 294 -9.17 -7.08 -22.10
C ILE A 294 -9.08 -7.86 -23.42
N GLU A 295 -9.00 -7.15 -24.54
CA GLU A 295 -8.84 -7.80 -25.85
C GLU A 295 -7.40 -8.27 -26.11
N GLN A 296 -6.40 -7.50 -25.65
CA GLN A 296 -4.97 -7.78 -25.87
C GLN A 296 -4.15 -7.64 -24.58
N PRO A 297 -3.88 -8.74 -23.85
CA PRO A 297 -3.02 -8.72 -22.67
C PRO A 297 -1.58 -8.29 -22.98
N ARG A 298 -0.95 -7.56 -22.05
CA ARG A 298 0.48 -7.22 -22.14
C ARG A 298 1.36 -8.46 -22.08
N LEU A 299 1.05 -9.38 -21.17
CA LEU A 299 1.75 -10.66 -21.01
C LEU A 299 0.93 -11.78 -21.66
N LYS A 300 1.17 -12.03 -22.95
CA LYS A 300 0.47 -13.07 -23.72
C LYS A 300 0.73 -14.52 -23.24
N SER A 301 1.72 -14.74 -22.37
CA SER A 301 2.19 -16.08 -22.00
C SER A 301 2.45 -16.32 -20.51
N LEU A 302 2.31 -15.29 -19.66
CA LEU A 302 2.65 -15.35 -18.24
C LEU A 302 1.47 -14.83 -17.40
N ALA A 303 1.19 -15.52 -16.29
CA ALA A 303 0.15 -15.12 -15.35
C ALA A 303 0.63 -14.01 -14.41
N TYR A 304 -0.31 -13.15 -14.00
CA TYR A 304 -0.05 -12.23 -12.89
C TYR A 304 -0.25 -12.94 -11.56
N VAL A 305 0.67 -12.71 -10.62
CA VAL A 305 0.61 -13.31 -9.28
C VAL A 305 0.11 -12.29 -8.27
N ILE A 306 -0.88 -12.67 -7.48
CA ILE A 306 -1.37 -11.94 -6.31
C ILE A 306 -0.84 -12.65 -5.06
N VAL A 307 -0.15 -11.92 -4.18
CA VAL A 307 0.36 -12.45 -2.91
C VAL A 307 -0.49 -11.93 -1.75
N ILE A 308 -1.14 -12.84 -1.03
CA ILE A 308 -1.95 -12.55 0.15
C ILE A 308 -1.25 -13.16 1.35
N ASP A 309 -0.74 -12.33 2.24
CA ASP A 309 -0.07 -12.79 3.45
C ASP A 309 -1.00 -12.73 4.68
N ALA A 310 -0.87 -13.75 5.53
CA ALA A 310 -1.50 -13.86 6.84
C ALA A 310 -3.02 -13.68 6.81
N LEU A 311 -3.72 -14.42 5.94
CA LEU A 311 -5.19 -14.30 5.83
C LEU A 311 -5.93 -14.59 7.16
N ASP A 312 -5.32 -15.37 8.07
CA ASP A 312 -5.80 -15.58 9.44
C ASP A 312 -5.81 -14.31 10.33
N GLU A 313 -5.10 -13.25 9.93
CA GLU A 313 -5.11 -11.97 10.62
C GLU A 313 -6.25 -11.03 10.19
N CYS A 314 -7.11 -11.46 9.26
CA CYS A 314 -8.34 -10.75 8.94
C CYS A 314 -9.34 -10.86 10.10
N GLU A 315 -9.89 -9.72 10.53
CA GLU A 315 -10.67 -9.62 11.77
C GLU A 315 -12.01 -10.36 11.74
N ARG A 316 -12.63 -10.48 10.56
CA ARG A 316 -13.96 -11.08 10.39
C ARG A 316 -13.86 -12.44 9.69
N GLU A 317 -14.35 -13.48 10.35
CA GLU A 317 -14.36 -14.83 9.77
C GLU A 317 -15.22 -14.91 8.50
N GLU A 318 -16.31 -14.14 8.43
CA GLU A 318 -17.19 -14.08 7.26
C GLU A 318 -16.44 -13.56 6.03
N ASP A 319 -15.60 -12.55 6.23
CA ASP A 319 -14.78 -11.95 5.17
C ASP A 319 -13.73 -12.95 4.67
N ILE A 320 -13.07 -13.70 5.57
CA ILE A 320 -12.14 -14.77 5.20
C ILE A 320 -12.83 -15.80 4.29
N ARG A 321 -14.03 -16.25 4.68
CA ARG A 321 -14.81 -17.23 3.89
C ARG A 321 -15.23 -16.65 2.54
N ALA A 322 -15.63 -15.37 2.50
CA ALA A 322 -15.99 -14.68 1.26
C ALA A 322 -14.78 -14.56 0.33
N ILE A 323 -13.62 -14.11 0.83
CA ILE A 323 -12.38 -14.00 0.06
C ILE A 323 -12.04 -15.36 -0.56
N LEU A 324 -11.98 -16.44 0.21
CA LEU A 324 -11.62 -17.76 -0.33
C LEU A 324 -12.59 -18.22 -1.43
N ARG A 325 -13.90 -17.99 -1.26
CA ARG A 325 -14.89 -18.31 -2.30
C ARG A 325 -14.71 -17.49 -3.57
N LEU A 326 -14.33 -16.23 -3.45
CA LEU A 326 -14.07 -15.35 -4.59
C LEU A 326 -12.77 -15.71 -5.30
N LEU A 327 -11.70 -16.01 -4.56
CA LEU A 327 -10.43 -16.48 -5.11
C LEU A 327 -10.59 -17.79 -5.89
N ALA A 328 -11.58 -18.62 -5.58
CA ALA A 328 -11.84 -19.83 -6.35
C ALA A 328 -12.30 -19.55 -7.80
N GLN A 329 -12.83 -18.35 -8.07
CA GLN A 329 -13.31 -17.94 -9.39
C GLN A 329 -12.18 -17.43 -10.29
N THR A 330 -10.95 -17.27 -9.78
CA THR A 330 -9.79 -16.88 -10.62
C THR A 330 -9.41 -17.96 -11.63
N LYS A 331 -9.90 -19.19 -11.44
CA LYS A 331 -9.74 -20.28 -12.42
C LYS A 331 -10.28 -19.92 -13.81
N ASP A 332 -11.32 -19.09 -13.84
CA ASP A 332 -12.06 -18.77 -15.06
C ASP A 332 -11.62 -17.42 -15.67
N THR A 333 -10.54 -16.80 -15.16
CA THR A 333 -10.03 -15.53 -15.69
C THR A 333 -9.30 -15.76 -17.00
N TRP A 334 -9.97 -15.41 -18.09
CA TRP A 334 -9.42 -15.33 -19.44
C TRP A 334 -9.76 -13.94 -20.02
N PRO A 335 -8.86 -13.28 -20.78
CA PRO A 335 -7.57 -13.75 -21.31
C PRO A 335 -6.32 -13.49 -20.45
N VAL A 336 -6.47 -12.86 -19.28
CA VAL A 336 -5.36 -12.58 -18.36
C VAL A 336 -5.39 -13.58 -17.20
N PRO A 337 -4.53 -14.61 -17.18
CA PRO A 337 -4.55 -15.60 -16.12
C PRO A 337 -4.04 -15.01 -14.80
N LEU A 338 -4.79 -15.25 -13.72
CA LEU A 338 -4.42 -14.87 -12.35
C LEU A 338 -4.04 -16.08 -11.51
N LEU A 339 -2.90 -15.97 -10.82
CA LEU A 339 -2.45 -16.91 -9.80
C LEU A 339 -2.44 -16.22 -8.44
N VAL A 340 -2.81 -16.95 -7.39
CA VAL A 340 -2.95 -16.40 -6.04
C VAL A 340 -2.17 -17.24 -5.05
N LEU A 341 -1.14 -16.65 -4.43
CA LEU A 341 -0.45 -17.23 -3.30
C LEU A 341 -1.10 -16.72 -2.01
N VAL A 342 -1.60 -17.62 -1.17
CA VAL A 342 -2.18 -17.31 0.13
C VAL A 342 -1.32 -17.93 1.21
N THR A 343 -0.88 -17.15 2.19
CA THR A 343 -0.31 -17.69 3.42
C THR A 343 -1.30 -17.58 4.55
N SER A 344 -1.38 -18.62 5.38
CA SER A 344 -2.15 -18.55 6.63
C SER A 344 -1.87 -19.68 7.61
N ARG A 345 -2.43 -19.57 8.81
CA ARG A 345 -2.59 -20.70 9.73
C ARG A 345 -3.75 -21.62 9.31
N PRO A 346 -3.71 -22.92 9.66
CA PRO A 346 -4.79 -23.86 9.36
C PRO A 346 -5.97 -23.71 10.34
N GLU A 347 -6.47 -22.50 10.52
CA GLU A 347 -7.65 -22.22 11.35
C GLU A 347 -8.93 -22.75 10.69
N LEU A 348 -9.96 -23.00 11.49
CA LEU A 348 -11.18 -23.67 11.03
C LEU A 348 -11.85 -22.95 9.83
N PRO A 349 -12.06 -21.63 9.83
CA PRO A 349 -12.70 -20.94 8.70
C PRO A 349 -11.93 -21.09 7.39
N ILE A 350 -10.60 -21.07 7.48
CA ILE A 350 -9.68 -21.19 6.34
C ILE A 350 -9.69 -22.61 5.78
N ARG A 351 -9.52 -23.62 6.65
CA ARG A 351 -9.57 -25.03 6.26
C ARG A 351 -10.89 -25.39 5.58
N LEU A 352 -12.02 -24.91 6.13
CA LEU A 352 -13.33 -25.14 5.53
C LEU A 352 -13.48 -24.39 4.20
N GLY A 353 -12.97 -23.16 4.09
CA GLY A 353 -13.00 -22.37 2.86
C GLY A 353 -12.25 -23.06 1.71
N PHE A 354 -11.02 -23.53 1.94
CA PHE A 354 -10.27 -24.28 0.93
C PHE A 354 -10.94 -25.61 0.56
N LYS A 355 -11.42 -26.38 1.55
CA LYS A 355 -12.15 -27.64 1.29
C LYS A 355 -13.43 -27.46 0.48
N GLN A 356 -14.06 -26.29 0.54
CA GLN A 356 -15.26 -25.95 -0.24
C GLN A 356 -14.92 -25.55 -1.69
N MET A 357 -13.65 -25.31 -2.03
CA MET A 357 -13.27 -24.95 -3.39
C MET A 357 -13.45 -26.13 -4.35
N PRO A 358 -13.77 -25.87 -5.63
CA PRO A 358 -13.85 -26.92 -6.64
C PRO A 358 -12.54 -27.71 -6.78
N ASN A 359 -12.64 -28.97 -7.19
CA ASN A 359 -11.48 -29.82 -7.41
C ASN A 359 -10.54 -29.21 -8.47
N GLY A 360 -9.25 -29.19 -8.14
CA GLY A 360 -8.21 -28.62 -9.00
C GLY A 360 -8.04 -27.10 -8.89
N THR A 361 -8.75 -26.42 -7.98
CA THR A 361 -8.61 -24.97 -7.80
C THR A 361 -7.42 -24.57 -6.91
N TYR A 362 -7.08 -25.38 -5.90
CA TYR A 362 -5.96 -25.07 -5.02
C TYR A 362 -5.02 -26.25 -4.77
N GLN A 363 -3.75 -25.94 -4.52
CA GLN A 363 -2.76 -26.83 -3.94
C GLN A 363 -2.24 -26.24 -2.63
N ASP A 364 -1.93 -27.08 -1.66
CA ASP A 364 -1.42 -26.67 -0.35
C ASP A 364 -0.02 -27.21 -0.08
N LEU A 365 0.73 -26.47 0.73
CA LEU A 365 2.00 -26.90 1.29
C LEU A 365 2.03 -26.51 2.76
N VAL A 366 2.31 -27.48 3.63
CA VAL A 366 2.31 -27.31 5.08
C VAL A 366 3.75 -27.18 5.59
N LEU A 367 4.13 -25.99 6.06
CA LEU A 367 5.51 -25.65 6.44
C LEU A 367 6.09 -26.50 7.58
N HIS A 368 5.24 -27.02 8.47
CA HIS A 368 5.65 -27.85 9.60
C HIS A 368 5.70 -29.34 9.26
N GLU A 369 5.29 -29.72 8.03
CA GLU A 369 5.45 -31.08 7.49
C GLU A 369 6.71 -31.19 6.60
N ILE A 370 7.42 -30.08 6.38
CA ILE A 370 8.73 -30.08 5.70
C ILE A 370 9.70 -30.96 6.49
N PRO A 371 10.53 -31.78 5.82
CA PRO A 371 11.51 -32.64 6.48
C PRO A 371 12.37 -31.86 7.49
N GLN A 372 12.49 -32.44 8.70
CA GLN A 372 13.17 -31.78 9.82
C GLN A 372 14.62 -31.42 9.49
N ASN A 373 15.33 -32.25 8.73
CA ASN A 373 16.69 -31.99 8.26
C ASN A 373 16.79 -30.71 7.38
N THR A 374 15.80 -30.42 6.55
CA THR A 374 15.74 -29.18 5.76
C THR A 374 15.52 -27.97 6.69
N ILE A 375 14.64 -28.09 7.68
CA ILE A 375 14.39 -27.04 8.67
C ILE A 375 15.66 -26.78 9.50
N GLU A 376 16.34 -27.83 9.95
CA GLU A 376 17.61 -27.74 10.69
C GLU A 376 18.69 -27.03 9.89
N HIS A 377 18.82 -27.36 8.60
CA HIS A 377 19.78 -26.72 7.71
C HIS A 377 19.50 -25.22 7.57
N ASP A 378 18.26 -24.85 7.26
CA ASP A 378 17.88 -23.46 7.06
C ASP A 378 18.02 -22.63 8.36
N ILE A 379 17.65 -23.20 9.52
CA ILE A 379 17.83 -22.55 10.83
C ILE A 379 19.31 -22.35 11.15
N ARG A 380 20.17 -23.35 10.84
CA ARG A 380 21.61 -23.24 11.05
C ARG A 380 22.18 -22.07 10.25
N LEU A 381 21.88 -21.99 8.95
CA LEU A 381 22.34 -20.91 8.09
C LEU A 381 21.90 -19.54 8.61
N PHE A 382 20.65 -19.45 9.07
CA PHE A 382 20.11 -18.24 9.69
C PHE A 382 20.89 -17.84 10.95
N LEU A 383 21.10 -18.77 11.89
CA LEU A 383 21.81 -18.52 13.14
C LEU A 383 23.28 -18.12 12.89
N GLU A 384 23.97 -18.81 11.98
CA GLU A 384 25.35 -18.51 11.61
C GLU A 384 25.48 -17.10 11.02
N HIS A 385 24.53 -16.69 10.18
CA HIS A 385 24.51 -15.36 9.60
C HIS A 385 24.25 -14.26 10.63
N GLU A 386 23.17 -14.38 11.41
CA GLU A 386 22.77 -13.36 12.39
C GLU A 386 23.79 -13.22 13.51
N LEU A 387 24.26 -14.33 14.09
CA LEU A 387 25.30 -14.30 15.13
C LEU A 387 26.64 -13.85 14.53
N GLY A 388 26.93 -14.16 13.27
CA GLY A 388 28.08 -13.62 12.54
C GLY A 388 28.03 -12.09 12.40
N THR A 389 26.84 -11.53 12.17
CA THR A 389 26.64 -10.08 12.11
C THR A 389 26.81 -9.46 13.50
N ILE A 390 26.26 -10.08 14.55
CA ILE A 390 26.46 -9.62 15.94
C ILE A 390 27.95 -9.65 16.31
N ARG A 391 28.66 -10.73 15.96
CA ARG A 391 30.11 -10.87 16.19
C ARG A 391 30.88 -9.71 15.57
N GLN A 392 30.60 -9.39 14.30
CA GLN A 392 31.25 -8.29 13.59
C GLN A 392 30.91 -6.94 14.22
N ALA A 393 29.63 -6.69 14.52
CA ALA A 393 29.17 -5.43 15.11
C ALA A 393 29.71 -5.19 16.52
N ARG A 394 29.98 -6.25 17.29
CA ARG A 394 30.46 -6.21 18.67
C ARG A 394 31.96 -6.52 18.83
N MET A 395 32.68 -6.74 17.73
CA MET A 395 34.11 -7.07 17.72
C MET A 395 34.46 -8.27 18.63
N LEU A 396 33.61 -9.30 18.62
CA LEU A 396 33.82 -10.51 19.43
C LEU A 396 34.87 -11.44 18.77
N SER A 397 35.34 -12.42 19.54
CA SER A 397 36.32 -13.42 19.08
C SER A 397 35.88 -14.11 17.78
N SER A 398 36.84 -14.43 16.90
CA SER A 398 36.58 -15.18 15.66
C SER A 398 35.96 -16.55 15.91
N ASP A 399 36.24 -17.15 17.07
CA ASP A 399 35.78 -18.48 17.47
C ASP A 399 34.36 -18.45 18.07
N TRP A 400 33.81 -17.26 18.31
CA TRP A 400 32.45 -17.08 18.79
C TRP A 400 31.47 -16.92 17.61
N PRO A 401 30.26 -17.51 17.67
CA PRO A 401 29.88 -18.62 18.54
C PRO A 401 30.55 -19.93 18.07
N THR A 402 30.78 -20.87 18.99
CA THR A 402 31.34 -22.17 18.62
C THR A 402 30.34 -23.03 17.84
N ALA A 403 30.84 -23.96 17.02
CA ALA A 403 29.97 -24.87 16.26
C ALA A 403 29.02 -25.69 17.15
N THR A 404 29.44 -26.02 18.38
CA THR A 404 28.61 -26.73 19.36
C THR A 404 27.50 -25.84 19.96
N GLN A 405 27.77 -24.55 20.15
CA GLN A 405 26.75 -23.57 20.56
C GLN A 405 25.71 -23.38 19.46
N ILE A 406 26.14 -23.23 18.20
CA ILE A 406 25.23 -23.17 17.04
C ILE A 406 24.36 -24.41 16.96
N GLN A 407 24.97 -25.61 17.06
CA GLN A 407 24.23 -26.87 17.02
C GLN A 407 23.14 -26.94 18.10
N THR A 408 23.47 -26.51 19.32
CA THR A 408 22.52 -26.50 20.44
C THR A 408 21.37 -25.51 20.17
N LEU A 409 21.67 -24.33 19.62
CA LEU A 409 20.63 -23.37 19.25
C LEU A 409 19.72 -23.91 18.14
N VAL A 410 20.27 -24.64 17.15
CA VAL A 410 19.48 -25.31 16.11
C VAL A 410 18.51 -26.32 16.75
N GLU A 411 19.01 -27.20 17.63
CA GLU A 411 18.18 -28.18 18.36
C GLU A 411 17.06 -27.53 19.17
N LEU A 412 17.32 -26.38 19.80
CA LEU A 412 16.32 -25.64 20.56
C LEU A 412 15.30 -24.91 19.67
N SER A 413 15.73 -24.51 18.46
CA SER A 413 14.92 -23.74 17.53
C SER A 413 13.95 -24.61 16.73
N VAL A 414 14.29 -25.86 16.43
CA VAL A 414 13.46 -26.72 15.57
C VAL A 414 12.12 -27.03 16.26
N PRO A 415 10.97 -26.92 15.55
CA PRO A 415 10.80 -26.54 14.14
C PRO A 415 10.49 -25.04 13.90
N LEU A 416 10.65 -24.19 14.91
CA LEU A 416 10.19 -22.80 14.97
C LEU A 416 11.30 -21.77 14.69
N PHE A 417 11.29 -21.17 13.50
CA PHE A 417 12.19 -20.06 13.14
C PHE A 417 12.09 -18.86 14.08
N ILE A 418 10.92 -18.64 14.67
CA ILE A 418 10.73 -17.55 15.62
C ILE A 418 11.64 -17.66 16.84
N PHE A 419 11.97 -18.86 17.31
CA PHE A 419 12.91 -19.04 18.41
C PHE A 419 14.28 -18.48 18.01
N ALA A 420 14.81 -18.92 16.87
CA ALA A 420 16.11 -18.49 16.38
C ALA A 420 16.17 -16.96 16.22
N ALA A 421 15.15 -16.37 15.60
CA ALA A 421 15.07 -14.93 15.42
C ALA A 421 14.97 -14.15 16.74
N THR A 422 14.17 -14.64 17.70
CA THR A 422 14.00 -14.00 19.01
C THR A 422 15.30 -14.07 19.83
N VAL A 423 15.99 -15.21 19.81
CA VAL A 423 17.28 -15.39 20.48
C VAL A 423 18.36 -14.51 19.86
N CYS A 424 18.45 -14.43 18.53
CA CYS A 424 19.40 -13.52 17.87
C CYS A 424 19.14 -12.06 18.25
N ARG A 425 17.88 -11.61 18.27
CA ARG A 425 17.54 -10.25 18.73
C ARG A 425 17.95 -10.01 20.18
N TYR A 426 17.67 -10.98 21.04
CA TYR A 426 18.02 -10.92 22.46
C TYR A 426 19.54 -10.84 22.68
N ILE A 427 20.31 -11.73 22.04
CA ILE A 427 21.78 -11.72 22.10
C ILE A 427 22.35 -10.42 21.50
N GLY A 428 21.71 -9.89 20.46
CA GLY A 428 22.10 -8.64 19.78
C GLY A 428 21.75 -7.35 20.52
N THR A 429 20.96 -7.41 21.61
CA THR A 429 20.43 -6.23 22.33
C THR A 429 21.51 -5.20 22.63
N LYS A 430 21.33 -3.96 22.16
CA LYS A 430 22.29 -2.85 22.30
C LYS A 430 22.65 -2.63 23.78
N GLY A 431 23.94 -2.49 24.08
CA GLY A 431 24.43 -2.30 25.45
C GLY A 431 24.54 -3.57 26.30
N GLY A 432 24.04 -4.72 25.83
CA GLY A 432 24.16 -5.99 26.52
C GLY A 432 25.44 -6.79 26.20
N ASP A 433 25.66 -7.89 26.92
CA ASP A 433 26.76 -8.85 26.76
C ASP A 433 26.32 -10.08 25.94
N PRO A 434 26.69 -10.16 24.65
CA PRO A 434 26.27 -11.26 23.78
C PRO A 434 26.79 -12.64 24.22
N GLU A 435 27.98 -12.71 24.82
CA GLU A 435 28.59 -13.98 25.26
C GLU A 435 27.86 -14.52 26.49
N GLY A 436 27.59 -13.66 27.47
CA GLY A 436 26.78 -13.98 28.64
C GLY A 436 25.35 -14.37 28.29
N TYR A 437 24.70 -13.62 27.38
CA TYR A 437 23.33 -13.91 26.94
C TYR A 437 23.23 -15.26 26.21
N LEU A 438 24.19 -15.55 25.33
CA LEU A 438 24.26 -16.86 24.67
C LEU A 438 24.39 -17.99 25.69
N LYS A 439 25.29 -17.85 26.68
CA LYS A 439 25.48 -18.85 27.74
C LYS A 439 24.18 -19.13 28.50
N LYS A 440 23.42 -18.09 28.87
CA LYS A 440 22.13 -18.22 29.55
C LYS A 440 21.10 -18.97 28.70
N VAL A 441 20.97 -18.64 27.42
CA VAL A 441 20.02 -19.33 26.53
C VAL A 441 20.33 -20.82 26.43
N LEU A 442 21.61 -21.20 26.41
CA LEU A 442 22.04 -22.59 26.35
C LEU A 442 21.73 -23.39 27.63
N GLU A 443 21.60 -22.74 28.78
CA GLU A 443 21.25 -23.38 30.06
C GLU A 443 19.79 -23.88 30.08
N TYR A 444 18.90 -23.28 29.28
CA TYR A 444 17.48 -23.68 29.17
C TYR A 444 17.25 -25.06 28.56
N ARG A 445 18.28 -25.69 27.97
CA ARG A 445 18.23 -27.05 27.41
C ARG A 445 17.73 -28.12 28.40
N LYS A 446 17.81 -27.86 29.71
CA LYS A 446 17.60 -28.88 30.77
C LYS A 446 16.16 -29.04 31.29
N SER A 447 15.17 -28.41 30.66
CA SER A 447 13.81 -28.24 31.24
C SER A 447 12.67 -28.78 30.37
N THR A 448 11.62 -29.30 31.01
CA THR A 448 10.38 -29.85 30.42
C THR A 448 9.40 -28.77 29.96
N PHE A 449 9.91 -27.71 29.34
CA PHE A 449 9.10 -26.59 28.86
C PHE A 449 8.43 -26.85 27.50
N SER A 450 7.27 -26.21 27.27
CA SER A 450 6.64 -26.18 25.95
C SER A 450 7.52 -25.43 24.93
N GLN A 451 7.22 -25.58 23.63
CA GLN A 451 8.03 -24.92 22.58
C GLN A 451 8.03 -23.38 22.69
N LEU A 452 6.90 -22.77 23.08
CA LEU A 452 6.81 -21.33 23.30
C LEU A 452 7.52 -20.89 24.59
N ASP A 453 7.48 -21.72 25.63
CA ASP A 453 8.21 -21.45 26.87
C ASP A 453 9.70 -21.37 26.63
N ARG A 454 10.26 -22.30 25.85
CA ARG A 454 11.67 -22.23 25.45
C ARG A 454 11.98 -20.92 24.71
N THR A 455 11.05 -20.40 23.92
CA THR A 455 11.26 -19.18 23.12
C THR A 455 11.28 -17.92 23.98
N TYR A 456 10.34 -17.78 24.91
CA TYR A 456 10.12 -16.51 25.62
C TYR A 456 10.68 -16.46 27.03
N LEU A 457 10.72 -17.58 27.75
CA LEU A 457 11.25 -17.61 29.12
C LEU A 457 12.71 -17.17 29.21
N PRO A 458 13.65 -17.56 28.32
CA PRO A 458 15.03 -17.10 28.42
C PRO A 458 15.17 -15.58 28.39
N VAL A 459 14.31 -14.91 27.61
CA VAL A 459 14.27 -13.46 27.49
C VAL A 459 13.64 -12.84 28.74
N LEU A 460 12.49 -13.36 29.18
CA LEU A 460 11.70 -12.79 30.27
C LEU A 460 12.31 -13.06 31.65
N ASP A 461 12.83 -14.26 31.90
CA ASP A 461 13.47 -14.62 33.17
C ASP A 461 14.76 -13.84 33.41
N GLN A 462 15.49 -13.45 32.36
CA GLN A 462 16.61 -12.53 32.55
C GLN A 462 16.16 -11.20 33.15
N LEU A 463 15.03 -10.66 32.69
CA LEU A 463 14.52 -9.39 33.21
C LEU A 463 14.16 -9.51 34.69
N LEU A 464 13.73 -10.68 35.15
CA LEU A 464 13.48 -10.96 36.57
C LEU A 464 14.75 -11.12 37.39
N ILE A 465 15.77 -11.77 36.84
CA ILE A 465 17.08 -11.94 37.51
C ILE A 465 17.76 -10.58 37.73
N GLU A 466 17.53 -9.63 36.83
CA GLU A 466 18.01 -8.24 36.97
C GLU A 466 17.27 -7.44 38.06
N GLN A 467 16.15 -7.95 38.60
CA GLN A 467 15.42 -7.30 39.71
C GLN A 467 15.83 -7.89 41.07
N GLU A 468 15.87 -7.03 42.08
CA GLU A 468 15.99 -7.42 43.49
C GLU A 468 14.79 -8.28 43.92
N GLU A 469 15.02 -9.28 44.78
CA GLU A 469 13.98 -10.25 45.21
C GLU A 469 12.74 -9.55 45.78
N GLU A 470 12.91 -8.46 46.52
CA GLU A 470 11.82 -7.69 47.14
C GLU A 470 10.94 -6.96 46.10
N ASP A 471 11.52 -6.59 44.95
CA ASP A 471 10.83 -5.83 43.90
C ASP A 471 10.24 -6.71 42.80
N ARG A 472 10.50 -8.02 42.80
CA ARG A 472 10.10 -8.93 41.72
C ARG A 472 8.59 -8.99 41.49
N GLU A 473 7.79 -9.13 42.53
CA GLU A 473 6.33 -9.21 42.35
C GLU A 473 5.76 -7.85 41.92
N THR A 474 6.32 -6.74 42.43
CA THR A 474 5.96 -5.39 42.00
C THR A 474 6.25 -5.21 40.51
N TRP A 475 7.42 -5.66 40.05
CA TRP A 475 7.80 -5.63 38.65
C TRP A 475 6.90 -6.53 37.80
N LEU A 476 6.62 -7.76 38.26
CA LEU A 476 5.73 -8.71 37.57
C LEU A 476 4.30 -8.19 37.46
N SER A 477 3.77 -7.58 38.51
CA SER A 477 2.45 -6.95 38.49
C SER A 477 2.40 -5.84 37.45
N ALA A 478 3.41 -4.94 37.44
CA ALA A 478 3.50 -3.88 36.45
C ALA A 478 3.69 -4.41 35.02
N PHE A 479 4.45 -5.51 34.84
CA PHE A 479 4.60 -6.21 33.57
C PHE A 479 3.26 -6.77 33.09
N ARG A 480 2.55 -7.53 33.94
CA ARG A 480 1.24 -8.12 33.60
C ARG A 480 0.21 -7.02 33.30
N GLU A 481 0.27 -5.88 33.98
CA GLU A 481 -0.62 -4.75 33.70
C GLU A 481 -0.31 -4.10 32.34
N LEU A 482 0.94 -3.73 32.07
CA LEU A 482 1.31 -3.04 30.84
C LEU A 482 1.34 -3.98 29.63
N VAL A 483 2.14 -5.05 29.69
CA VAL A 483 2.33 -6.00 28.59
C VAL A 483 1.07 -6.84 28.39
N GLY A 484 0.40 -7.23 29.48
CA GLY A 484 -0.91 -7.88 29.39
C GLY A 484 -1.93 -7.00 28.69
N SER A 485 -1.96 -5.70 28.97
CA SER A 485 -2.81 -4.77 28.22
C SER A 485 -2.44 -4.75 26.74
N ILE A 486 -1.16 -4.57 26.40
CA ILE A 486 -0.68 -4.52 25.00
C ILE A 486 -1.11 -5.75 24.20
N VAL A 487 -1.02 -6.96 24.78
CA VAL A 487 -1.37 -8.20 24.06
C VAL A 487 -2.88 -8.44 23.93
N ILE A 488 -3.69 -7.74 24.73
CA ILE A 488 -5.15 -7.85 24.74
C ILE A 488 -5.84 -6.74 23.93
N LEU A 489 -5.14 -5.62 23.65
CA LEU A 489 -5.67 -4.54 22.82
C LEU A 489 -6.22 -5.06 21.48
N GLU A 490 -7.39 -4.58 21.09
CA GLU A 490 -8.00 -4.92 19.79
C GLU A 490 -7.30 -4.19 18.62
N SER A 491 -6.65 -3.07 18.92
CA SER A 491 -5.86 -2.27 17.99
C SER A 491 -4.63 -1.70 18.71
N PRO A 492 -3.42 -1.80 18.14
CA PRO A 492 -2.19 -1.32 18.77
C PRO A 492 -2.23 0.17 19.13
N LEU A 493 -1.71 0.51 20.31
CA LEU A 493 -1.63 1.88 20.82
C LEU A 493 -0.17 2.34 20.97
N SER A 494 0.05 3.65 20.87
CA SER A 494 1.36 4.26 21.11
C SER A 494 1.71 4.29 22.60
N ALA A 495 2.99 4.54 22.93
CA ALA A 495 3.42 4.66 24.32
C ALA A 495 2.66 5.78 25.06
N VAL A 496 2.38 6.89 24.36
CA VAL A 496 1.57 8.01 24.88
C VAL A 496 0.13 7.57 25.12
N SER A 497 -0.48 6.89 24.16
CA SER A 497 -1.87 6.43 24.25
C SER A 497 -2.05 5.40 25.37
N LEU A 498 -1.10 4.46 25.52
CA LEU A 498 -1.07 3.48 26.61
C LEU A 498 -0.94 4.15 27.97
N SER A 499 -0.05 5.16 28.09
CA SER A 499 0.11 5.93 29.32
C SER A 499 -1.20 6.57 29.76
N ARG A 500 -1.95 7.16 28.82
CA ARG A 500 -3.21 7.84 29.11
C ARG A 500 -4.35 6.87 29.41
N LEU A 501 -4.45 5.78 28.65
CA LEU A 501 -5.48 4.76 28.84
C LEU A 501 -5.29 4.02 30.17
N LEU A 502 -4.09 3.49 30.43
CA LEU A 502 -3.78 2.72 31.64
C LEU A 502 -3.50 3.61 32.86
N GLN A 503 -3.39 4.93 32.67
CA GLN A 503 -3.06 5.90 33.72
C GLN A 503 -1.69 5.65 34.36
N ILE A 504 -0.75 5.10 33.59
CA ILE A 504 0.64 4.86 33.97
C ILE A 504 1.49 6.00 33.43
N PRO A 505 2.42 6.61 34.21
CA PRO A 505 3.29 7.66 33.69
C PRO A 505 4.08 7.21 32.46
N GLN A 506 4.11 8.03 31.39
CA GLN A 506 4.78 7.69 30.11
C GLN A 506 6.24 7.25 30.30
N LYS A 507 6.96 7.87 31.26
CA LYS A 507 8.34 7.46 31.60
C LYS A 507 8.41 6.01 32.08
N GLN A 508 7.45 5.58 32.93
CA GLN A 508 7.40 4.20 33.39
C GLN A 508 7.03 3.25 32.26
N VAL A 509 6.09 3.62 31.38
CA VAL A 509 5.77 2.84 30.18
C VAL A 509 7.02 2.61 29.33
N LYS A 510 7.79 3.66 29.03
CA LYS A 510 9.05 3.54 28.26
C LYS A 510 10.06 2.65 28.97
N CYS A 511 10.39 2.94 30.23
CA CYS A 511 11.37 2.15 30.99
C CYS A 511 11.01 0.66 31.08
N ARG A 512 9.72 0.31 31.12
CA ARG A 512 9.27 -1.09 31.14
C ARG A 512 9.35 -1.77 29.78
N LEU A 513 9.19 -1.01 28.70
CA LEU A 513 9.27 -1.52 27.33
C LEU A 513 10.71 -1.57 26.81
N ASP A 514 11.62 -0.74 27.32
CA ASP A 514 13.01 -0.64 26.86
C ASP A 514 13.74 -2.00 26.81
N SER A 515 13.41 -2.94 27.70
CA SER A 515 14.03 -4.28 27.71
C SER A 515 13.30 -5.34 26.88
N LEU A 516 12.22 -4.97 26.18
CA LEU A 516 11.32 -5.88 25.47
C LEU A 516 11.42 -5.77 23.93
N HIS A 517 12.43 -5.08 23.39
CA HIS A 517 12.65 -4.96 21.93
C HIS A 517 12.83 -6.30 21.19
N SER A 518 13.17 -7.37 21.91
CA SER A 518 13.30 -8.72 21.34
C SER A 518 11.95 -9.37 21.02
N VAL A 519 10.86 -8.95 21.69
CA VAL A 519 9.51 -9.51 21.57
C VAL A 519 8.45 -8.49 21.10
N LEU A 520 8.70 -7.20 21.32
CA LEU A 520 7.86 -6.08 20.90
C LEU A 520 8.60 -5.19 19.89
N HIS A 521 7.88 -4.74 18.87
CA HIS A 521 8.33 -3.65 18.01
C HIS A 521 7.98 -2.32 18.68
N ILE A 522 8.98 -1.69 19.28
CA ILE A 522 8.87 -0.43 19.99
C ILE A 522 9.50 0.65 19.10
N PRO A 523 8.70 1.56 18.52
CA PRO A 523 9.18 2.61 17.63
C PRO A 523 9.88 3.75 18.39
N GLU A 524 10.78 4.48 17.72
CA GLU A 524 11.43 5.68 18.29
C GLU A 524 10.45 6.86 18.42
N GLY A 525 9.50 6.98 17.48
CA GLY A 525 8.46 8.01 17.51
C GLY A 525 7.40 7.73 18.56
N GLU A 526 7.06 8.74 19.37
CA GLU A 526 6.17 8.57 20.54
C GLU A 526 4.70 8.29 20.19
N ASP A 527 4.27 8.72 19.01
CA ASP A 527 2.89 8.57 18.51
C ASP A 527 2.71 7.32 17.65
N VAL A 528 3.79 6.57 17.39
CA VAL A 528 3.73 5.33 16.61
C VAL A 528 3.32 4.17 17.53
N PRO A 529 2.39 3.30 17.11
CA PRO A 529 1.90 2.24 17.98
C PRO A 529 2.94 1.15 18.23
N ILE A 530 2.95 0.65 19.48
CA ILE A 530 3.75 -0.49 19.91
C ILE A 530 3.08 -1.77 19.43
N ARG A 531 3.85 -2.67 18.82
CA ARG A 531 3.31 -3.89 18.21
C ARG A 531 3.98 -5.12 18.76
N LEU A 532 3.27 -6.25 18.71
CA LEU A 532 3.90 -7.55 18.87
C LEU A 532 4.76 -7.84 17.65
N LEU A 533 5.99 -8.36 17.85
CA LEU A 533 6.78 -8.86 16.71
C LEU A 533 6.14 -10.12 16.12
N HIS A 534 5.40 -10.87 16.94
CA HIS A 534 4.66 -12.05 16.50
C HIS A 534 3.53 -12.41 17.46
N LEU A 535 2.40 -12.88 16.93
CA LEU A 535 1.20 -13.23 17.69
C LEU A 535 1.43 -14.36 18.72
N SER A 536 2.41 -15.25 18.50
CA SER A 536 2.74 -16.31 19.48
C SER A 536 3.19 -15.80 20.83
N PHE A 537 3.63 -14.54 20.93
CA PHE A 537 3.95 -13.95 22.23
C PHE A 537 2.67 -13.73 23.06
N ARG A 538 1.59 -13.27 22.42
CA ARG A 538 0.26 -13.21 23.05
C ARG A 538 -0.18 -14.61 23.48
N GLU A 539 -0.10 -15.59 22.58
CA GLU A 539 -0.47 -16.99 22.87
C GLU A 539 0.30 -17.56 24.07
N PHE A 540 1.59 -17.23 24.18
CA PHE A 540 2.42 -17.63 25.31
C PHE A 540 1.94 -17.03 26.64
N LEU A 541 1.52 -15.75 26.66
CA LEU A 541 1.14 -15.03 27.88
C LEU A 541 -0.28 -15.38 28.35
N VAL A 542 -1.23 -15.59 27.44
CA VAL A 542 -2.64 -15.81 27.79
C VAL A 542 -3.02 -17.30 27.90
N ASP A 543 -2.06 -18.21 27.74
CA ASP A 543 -2.30 -19.66 27.79
C ASP A 543 -2.83 -20.10 29.17
N SER A 544 -4.11 -20.46 29.22
CA SER A 544 -4.80 -20.97 30.42
C SER A 544 -4.07 -22.11 31.14
N GLN A 545 -3.28 -22.94 30.43
CA GLN A 545 -2.53 -24.04 31.04
C GLN A 545 -1.40 -23.56 31.98
N LYS A 546 -1.03 -22.28 31.89
CA LYS A 546 0.02 -21.64 32.68
C LYS A 546 -0.49 -20.89 33.89
N GLN A 547 -1.81 -20.84 34.09
CA GLN A 547 -2.40 -20.27 35.29
C GLN A 547 -1.79 -20.93 36.54
N GLY A 548 -1.18 -20.11 37.41
CA GLY A 548 -0.49 -20.58 38.62
C GLY A 548 0.85 -21.30 38.41
N LYS A 549 1.32 -21.46 37.16
CA LYS A 549 2.61 -22.11 36.83
C LYS A 549 3.66 -21.14 36.30
N SER A 550 3.25 -20.10 35.57
CA SER A 550 4.15 -19.08 35.02
C SER A 550 3.93 -17.74 35.71
N PRO A 551 4.99 -17.06 36.18
CA PRO A 551 4.86 -15.72 36.74
C PRO A 551 4.46 -14.68 35.68
N PHE A 552 4.63 -14.96 34.39
CA PHE A 552 4.27 -14.03 33.32
C PHE A 552 2.85 -14.23 32.77
N TRP A 553 2.11 -15.22 33.29
CA TRP A 553 0.77 -15.50 32.79
C TRP A 553 -0.18 -14.31 32.99
N VAL A 554 -0.96 -14.01 31.94
CA VAL A 554 -1.93 -12.93 31.90
C VAL A 554 -3.33 -13.53 31.81
N ASP A 555 -4.17 -13.21 32.78
CA ASP A 555 -5.59 -13.55 32.76
C ASP A 555 -6.31 -12.68 31.71
N GLU A 556 -6.69 -13.29 30.59
CA GLU A 556 -7.35 -12.61 29.47
C GLU A 556 -8.67 -11.94 29.89
N SER A 557 -9.51 -12.65 30.64
CA SER A 557 -10.83 -12.15 31.09
C SER A 557 -10.70 -11.03 32.12
N CYS A 558 -9.75 -11.14 33.04
CA CYS A 558 -9.44 -10.08 34.00
C CYS A 558 -8.88 -8.83 33.29
N THR A 559 -8.00 -9.02 32.30
CA THR A 559 -7.38 -7.91 31.56
C THR A 559 -8.40 -7.19 30.66
N HIS A 560 -9.29 -7.93 29.98
CA HIS A 560 -10.41 -7.35 29.25
C HIS A 560 -11.28 -6.47 30.14
N ARG A 561 -11.59 -6.93 31.36
CA ARG A 561 -12.36 -6.16 32.35
C ARG A 561 -11.65 -4.86 32.74
N LYS A 562 -10.35 -4.94 33.05
CA LYS A 562 -9.55 -3.77 33.43
C LYS A 562 -9.50 -2.74 32.29
N LEU A 563 -9.23 -3.19 31.06
CA LEU A 563 -9.22 -2.32 29.89
C LEU A 563 -10.58 -1.68 29.65
N ALA A 564 -11.68 -2.43 29.77
CA ALA A 564 -13.02 -1.86 29.66
C ALA A 564 -13.27 -0.77 30.72
N SER A 565 -12.87 -1.00 31.98
CA SER A 565 -12.95 0.02 33.05
C SER A 565 -12.15 1.27 32.68
N HIS A 566 -10.89 1.11 32.27
CA HIS A 566 -10.05 2.22 31.86
C HIS A 566 -10.63 3.00 30.67
N CYS A 567 -11.22 2.32 29.67
CA CYS A 567 -11.90 2.98 28.57
C CYS A 567 -13.08 3.82 29.07
N LEU A 568 -13.93 3.27 29.95
CA LEU A 568 -15.09 3.98 30.50
C LEU A 568 -14.67 5.18 31.36
N GLU A 569 -13.65 5.01 32.21
CA GLU A 569 -13.08 6.08 33.02
C GLU A 569 -12.49 7.18 32.14
N LEU A 570 -11.72 6.83 31.11
CA LEU A 570 -11.12 7.79 30.18
C LEU A 570 -12.20 8.60 29.46
N MET A 571 -13.27 7.95 29.00
CA MET A 571 -14.41 8.61 28.35
C MET A 571 -15.21 9.50 29.32
N SER A 572 -15.30 9.13 30.60
CA SER A 572 -16.11 9.83 31.61
C SER A 572 -15.39 11.01 32.28
N LYS A 573 -14.06 11.14 32.11
CA LYS A 573 -13.28 12.24 32.68
C LYS A 573 -13.71 13.59 32.05
N PRO A 574 -13.53 14.73 32.76
CA PRO A 574 -13.81 16.05 32.19
C PRO A 574 -13.03 16.34 30.91
N SER A 575 -11.84 15.78 30.75
CA SER A 575 -11.01 15.85 29.54
C SER A 575 -11.29 14.73 28.53
N GLY A 576 -12.33 13.92 28.76
CA GLY A 576 -12.75 12.78 27.95
C GLY A 576 -13.79 13.17 26.90
N LEU A 577 -14.89 12.41 26.82
CA LEU A 577 -15.97 12.72 25.87
C LEU A 577 -16.75 13.95 26.33
N GLN A 578 -16.87 14.92 25.42
CA GLN A 578 -17.68 16.12 25.59
C GLN A 578 -18.67 16.26 24.43
N GLN A 579 -19.74 17.01 24.66
CA GLN A 579 -20.66 17.34 23.59
C GLN A 579 -19.94 18.18 22.53
N ASN A 580 -20.14 17.83 21.26
CA ASN A 580 -19.53 18.52 20.12
C ASN A 580 -17.99 18.59 20.19
N MET A 581 -17.33 17.44 20.39
CA MET A 581 -15.86 17.33 20.44
C MET A 581 -15.16 18.09 19.30
N CYS A 582 -15.70 18.00 18.08
CA CYS A 582 -15.13 18.62 16.89
C CYS A 582 -15.51 20.10 16.70
N SER A 583 -16.20 20.73 17.68
CA SER A 583 -16.63 22.13 17.63
C SER A 583 -17.36 22.50 16.33
N LEU A 584 -18.21 21.59 15.85
CA LEU A 584 -18.94 21.76 14.60
C LEU A 584 -19.98 22.87 14.74
N SER A 585 -20.17 23.63 13.67
CA SER A 585 -21.07 24.78 13.60
C SER A 585 -22.55 24.39 13.59
N GLY A 586 -22.90 23.12 13.39
CA GLY A 586 -24.27 22.61 13.49
C GLY A 586 -24.33 21.10 13.80
N LEU A 587 -25.42 20.67 14.44
CA LEU A 587 -25.68 19.27 14.82
C LEU A 587 -25.97 18.34 13.62
N GLY A 588 -25.93 18.86 12.39
CA GLY A 588 -26.24 18.13 11.14
C GLY A 588 -25.11 18.11 10.10
N THR A 589 -23.87 18.48 10.47
CA THR A 589 -22.71 18.44 9.56
C THR A 589 -22.45 16.99 9.11
N LEU A 590 -22.36 16.76 7.81
CA LEU A 590 -22.13 15.42 7.26
C LEU A 590 -20.68 14.97 7.53
N ARG A 591 -20.45 13.67 7.75
CA ARG A 591 -19.08 13.15 7.98
C ARG A 591 -18.11 13.51 6.85
N SER A 592 -18.59 13.57 5.61
CA SER A 592 -17.82 13.96 4.42
C SER A 592 -17.39 15.42 4.42
N GLU A 593 -18.06 16.27 5.19
CA GLU A 593 -17.74 17.70 5.33
C GLU A 593 -16.76 17.97 6.49
N ILE A 594 -16.54 16.97 7.34
CA ILE A 594 -15.60 17.06 8.46
C ILE A 594 -14.23 16.60 7.99
N ASP A 595 -13.28 17.53 8.00
CA ASP A 595 -11.89 17.23 7.73
C ASP A 595 -11.33 16.21 8.75
N GLU A 596 -10.54 15.26 8.26
CA GLU A 596 -9.97 14.19 9.08
C GLU A 596 -9.00 14.73 10.14
N GLY A 597 -8.29 15.83 9.85
CA GLY A 597 -7.45 16.53 10.82
C GLY A 597 -8.27 17.11 11.98
N THR A 598 -9.48 17.60 11.71
CA THR A 598 -10.39 18.08 12.78
C THR A 598 -10.77 16.95 13.73
N VAL A 599 -11.09 15.77 13.19
CA VAL A 599 -11.41 14.57 14.00
C VAL A 599 -10.19 14.14 14.82
N THR A 600 -9.01 14.08 14.18
CA THR A 600 -7.78 13.60 14.82
C THR A 600 -7.30 14.53 15.93
N ASN A 601 -7.45 15.84 15.77
CA ASN A 601 -7.11 16.83 16.79
C ASN A 601 -8.12 16.86 17.96
N SER A 602 -9.38 16.57 17.67
CA SER A 602 -10.46 16.64 18.67
C SER A 602 -10.62 15.34 19.45
N LEU A 603 -10.29 14.19 18.84
CA LEU A 603 -10.39 12.87 19.44
C LEU A 603 -9.00 12.23 19.47
N PRO A 604 -8.28 12.30 20.60
CA PRO A 604 -7.00 11.63 20.76
C PRO A 604 -7.09 10.12 20.51
N PRO A 605 -6.02 9.44 20.05
CA PRO A 605 -6.05 8.03 19.67
C PRO A 605 -6.55 7.09 20.78
N GLU A 606 -6.17 7.32 22.04
CA GLU A 606 -6.66 6.55 23.19
C GLU A 606 -8.17 6.68 23.41
N LEU A 607 -8.74 7.85 23.10
CA LEU A 607 -10.17 8.11 23.23
C LEU A 607 -10.94 7.47 22.08
N GLN A 608 -10.40 7.54 20.86
CA GLN A 608 -10.94 6.81 19.71
C GLN A 608 -10.98 5.29 19.96
N TYR A 609 -9.89 4.75 20.51
CA TYR A 609 -9.82 3.35 20.92
C TYR A 609 -10.89 3.02 21.96
N ALA A 610 -10.98 3.83 23.02
CA ALA A 610 -11.96 3.64 24.08
C ALA A 610 -13.40 3.63 23.52
N CYS A 611 -13.76 4.60 22.68
CA CYS A 611 -15.08 4.71 22.07
C CYS A 611 -15.43 3.51 21.18
N ARG A 612 -14.45 2.97 20.45
CA ARG A 612 -14.65 1.89 19.49
C ARG A 612 -14.73 0.52 20.15
N TYR A 613 -13.93 0.27 21.18
CA TYR A 613 -13.69 -1.09 21.68
C TYR A 613 -14.19 -1.36 23.10
N TRP A 614 -14.66 -0.36 23.87
CA TRP A 614 -15.17 -0.61 25.23
C TRP A 614 -16.24 -1.72 25.27
N ARG A 615 -17.17 -1.70 24.30
CA ARG A 615 -18.25 -2.69 24.21
C ARG A 615 -17.73 -4.09 23.88
N SER A 616 -16.79 -4.22 22.93
CA SER A 616 -16.24 -5.53 22.57
C SER A 616 -15.46 -6.13 23.73
N LEU A 617 -14.68 -5.32 24.46
CA LEU A 617 -13.96 -5.73 25.67
C LEU A 617 -14.91 -6.23 26.76
N ILE A 618 -16.06 -5.55 26.97
CA ILE A 618 -17.10 -6.00 27.91
C ILE A 618 -17.69 -7.34 27.47
N LEU A 619 -18.09 -7.48 26.20
CA LEU A 619 -18.69 -8.72 25.70
C LEU A 619 -17.75 -9.93 25.89
N ARG A 620 -16.44 -9.75 25.66
CA ARG A 620 -15.44 -10.79 25.91
C ARG A 620 -15.27 -11.13 27.39
N THR A 621 -15.42 -10.14 28.28
CA THR A 621 -15.35 -10.36 29.74
C THR A 621 -16.44 -11.30 30.24
N PHE A 622 -17.62 -11.28 29.61
CA PHE A 622 -18.78 -12.08 30.03
C PHE A 622 -19.03 -13.31 29.15
N ALA A 623 -18.19 -13.58 28.14
CA ALA A 623 -18.39 -14.69 27.21
C ALA A 623 -18.56 -16.04 27.93
N ASP A 624 -17.84 -16.25 29.05
CA ASP A 624 -17.91 -17.47 29.87
C ASP A 624 -19.02 -17.46 30.93
N GLN A 625 -19.58 -16.28 31.24
CA GLN A 625 -20.66 -16.08 32.22
C GLN A 625 -22.04 -15.96 31.59
N VAL A 626 -22.15 -15.99 30.27
CA VAL A 626 -23.44 -16.09 29.57
C VAL A 626 -23.80 -17.57 29.49
N PRO A 627 -24.73 -18.09 30.33
CA PRO A 627 -25.25 -19.41 30.07
C PRO A 627 -25.96 -19.38 28.71
N LYS A 628 -26.03 -20.54 28.04
CA LYS A 628 -26.87 -20.85 26.87
C LYS A 628 -28.36 -20.45 27.01
N LEU A 629 -28.75 -19.83 28.12
CA LEU A 629 -30.04 -19.25 28.49
C LEU A 629 -30.20 -17.77 28.12
N VAL A 630 -29.17 -17.06 27.65
CA VAL A 630 -29.39 -15.89 26.79
C VAL A 630 -29.57 -16.40 25.36
N GLU A 631 -30.61 -17.22 25.18
CA GLU A 631 -31.34 -17.24 23.94
C GLU A 631 -32.00 -15.87 23.83
N ILE A 632 -31.21 -14.90 23.35
CA ILE A 632 -31.67 -13.83 22.49
C ILE A 632 -33.01 -13.23 22.99
N LEU A 633 -32.97 -12.28 23.93
CA LEU A 633 -34.06 -11.30 24.13
C LEU A 633 -34.24 -10.36 22.90
N SER A 634 -33.63 -10.72 21.77
CA SER A 634 -33.97 -10.29 20.42
C SER A 634 -34.48 -11.48 19.60
N ARG A 635 -35.50 -12.20 20.06
CA ARG A 635 -36.28 -13.12 19.20
C ARG A 635 -37.09 -12.35 18.13
N ARG A 636 -36.42 -11.45 17.42
CA ARG A 636 -36.81 -10.94 16.10
C ARG A 636 -35.58 -10.91 15.21
N LYS A 637 -35.35 -12.06 14.59
CA LYS A 637 -34.74 -12.11 13.26
C LYS A 637 -35.71 -11.42 12.29
N ALA A 638 -35.14 -10.68 11.35
CA ALA A 638 -35.74 -10.08 10.18
C ALA A 638 -36.54 -8.77 10.40
N ASP A 639 -36.16 -7.78 9.59
CA ASP A 639 -36.79 -6.50 9.30
C ASP A 639 -36.86 -5.46 10.43
N TRP A 640 -35.78 -4.69 10.55
CA TRP A 640 -35.91 -3.25 10.82
C TRP A 640 -35.60 -2.49 9.54
N ASP A 641 -36.60 -2.45 8.66
CA ASP A 641 -36.72 -1.41 7.66
C ASP A 641 -36.86 -0.05 8.37
N SER A 642 -36.05 0.91 7.94
CA SER A 642 -36.17 2.35 8.21
C SER A 642 -36.13 2.84 9.68
N CYS A 643 -35.00 3.39 10.12
CA CYS A 643 -35.07 4.56 11.01
C CYS A 643 -35.50 5.75 10.14
N ARG A 644 -36.79 6.05 10.18
CA ARG A 644 -37.56 6.92 9.27
C ARG A 644 -37.69 8.38 9.75
N SER A 645 -37.09 8.75 10.88
CA SER A 645 -37.06 10.15 11.36
C SER A 645 -35.95 10.45 12.37
N THR A 646 -35.55 11.72 12.39
CA THR A 646 -34.83 12.41 13.46
C THR A 646 -35.73 12.53 14.70
N LEU A 647 -35.20 12.28 15.90
CA LEU A 647 -35.81 12.78 17.14
C LEU A 647 -35.30 14.20 17.38
N GLU A 648 -36.02 15.18 16.83
CA GLU A 648 -36.10 16.47 17.53
C GLU A 648 -36.93 16.23 18.81
N GLY A 649 -36.45 16.65 19.98
CA GLY A 649 -37.31 16.75 21.16
C GLY A 649 -36.88 16.02 22.44
N HIS A 650 -35.61 16.10 22.85
CA HIS A 650 -35.27 15.92 24.27
C HIS A 650 -35.06 17.29 24.92
N SER A 651 -35.94 17.61 25.84
CA SER A 651 -35.88 18.75 26.76
C SER A 651 -35.24 18.38 28.10
N GLY A 652 -35.09 17.08 28.39
CA GLY A 652 -34.39 16.53 29.55
C GLY A 652 -32.93 16.14 29.29
N GLY A 653 -32.25 15.65 30.35
CA GLY A 653 -30.88 15.14 30.26
C GLY A 653 -30.82 13.75 29.62
N VAL A 654 -29.91 13.53 28.68
CA VAL A 654 -29.71 12.22 28.04
C VAL A 654 -28.94 11.29 28.98
N ASN A 655 -29.51 10.14 29.33
CA ASN A 655 -28.89 9.16 30.24
C ASN A 655 -28.34 7.92 29.55
N ALA A 656 -28.75 7.64 28.31
CA ALA A 656 -28.29 6.47 27.58
C ALA A 656 -28.15 6.76 26.09
N ILE A 657 -27.09 6.22 25.50
CA ILE A 657 -26.81 6.30 24.06
C ILE A 657 -26.37 4.91 23.60
N ALA A 658 -26.87 4.47 22.45
CA ALA A 658 -26.52 3.21 21.82
C ALA A 658 -26.20 3.41 20.34
N PHE A 659 -25.08 2.85 19.89
CA PHE A 659 -24.67 2.86 18.48
C PHE A 659 -25.10 1.55 17.80
N SER A 660 -25.49 1.64 16.53
CA SER A 660 -25.66 0.47 15.67
C SER A 660 -24.33 -0.29 15.49
N SER A 661 -24.41 -1.57 15.13
CA SER A 661 -23.24 -2.44 14.94
C SER A 661 -22.31 -1.99 13.81
N ASP A 662 -22.83 -1.21 12.86
CA ASP A 662 -22.08 -0.58 11.76
C ASP A 662 -21.61 0.86 12.08
N GLY A 663 -21.98 1.40 13.25
CA GLY A 663 -21.63 2.75 13.70
C GLY A 663 -22.36 3.87 12.96
N GLN A 664 -23.30 3.58 12.06
CA GLN A 664 -24.00 4.59 11.27
C GLN A 664 -25.20 5.23 11.97
N LEU A 665 -25.74 4.61 13.02
CA LEU A 665 -26.92 5.08 13.73
C LEU A 665 -26.63 5.22 15.22
N VAL A 666 -27.26 6.24 15.82
CA VAL A 666 -27.22 6.52 17.25
C VAL A 666 -28.65 6.61 17.76
N ALA A 667 -28.97 5.81 18.79
CA ALA A 667 -30.18 5.94 19.57
C ALA A 667 -29.85 6.62 20.90
N SER A 668 -30.59 7.65 21.28
CA SER A 668 -30.47 8.33 22.58
C SER A 668 -31.74 8.16 23.40
N ALA A 669 -31.62 8.09 24.72
CA ALA A 669 -32.72 8.12 25.67
C ALA A 669 -32.49 9.19 26.74
N SER A 670 -33.53 9.99 26.99
CA SER A 670 -33.55 11.12 27.93
C SER A 670 -34.52 10.86 29.10
N TRP A 671 -34.51 11.75 30.09
CA TRP A 671 -35.44 11.74 31.22
C TRP A 671 -36.90 12.03 30.84
N ASP A 672 -37.16 12.61 29.66
CA ASP A 672 -38.47 13.11 29.21
C ASP A 672 -39.18 12.22 28.19
#